data_AF-A0A2V2SAW5-F1
#
_entry.id   AF-A0A2V2SAW5-F1
#
_cell.length_a   1.000
_cell.length_b   1.000
_cell.length_c   1.000
_cell.angle_alpha   90.00
_cell.angle_beta   90.00
_cell.angle_gamma   90.00
#
_symmetry.space_group_name_H-M   'P 1'
#
loop_
_entity.id
_entity.type
_entity.pdbx_description
1 polymer ?
#
loop_
_entity_poly.entity_id
_entity_poly.type
_entity_poly.pdbx_seq_one_letter_code
_entity_poly.pdbx_strand_id
1 'polypeptide(L)'
;MDFVELGWNQAGGYTLCAAMISAQQQSALAGANCEIAFDNLTRQLYATDASIYQIEPVAVAFPRNARQASALIDAAMQAGVSVIPRGAGSGLVGGAIGDGLVIDFSRYNRQIMDLDLERRTVRVGPGVVLDHLNNFLRPHGFRFGPDVATSSRATLGGMIANNSSGSHTPVYGTTADHVAELEVVLADGRIVAVGAKHDTLRPQRELVSDLLCFHELEISERFPAGLLKRRPGYALDRCFHEPNNLNHLLCGSEGTLALITSAELNIVPLPRERGLVLIFFASVTEAMQATVEILDLKPAAIEHLDAVLLDQTKGQLEFQAARSLLELDFKPCQSILAVEFFEDAAGCSKELVRRELGLRTLVVRSAREANLVWSLRKAGLSLMTGRAGDAKPTTGIEDTAVRPKDLPGYVAGLQSLMAPLGLQASYYGHAAAGLLHVRPVLDLHSVEDLKKFRQLANEVSALVRQFKGSLAGEHGVGIARTEFMVEQVGDGLLGVMREIKASFDPHNLLNPGKVVPDGRFTIDADLRLKPGHELKLPFQPILAFAAKDGSFTRNLEQCNGCGGCRKDTPTMCPTFIATGQEIMSTRGRANAIRAALEMRGLNHADPLACAELEAALSNCLSCKACTSECPSNVNLALLKAELLHARIRKHGLLLRERLFSSVDRLGRLGCLLPSLSNATLDSLFLRGLLTKTLGIAWQRPLPHYTRQRFDRWFHRRRPPSAGTRGKVLLWDDTFVRYHEPHIGAAAVKVLETLGFQVELVAGRKCCGRPAFSQGNLDMAARFGRHNLALLNQAYDNTSVLFLEPSCYSMFAEDYREMNLEGAEKTSRRVFLFEQFVEELLAHESNALAFRAKAGNLIIHAHCHLKALMNPGFLERLAGRLPERNVTLLDTGCCGMAGAFGALADKYELSLKVAEPLALIVRGQPYGTTIVASGTSCRHQIDHLAPVRARHMAEVLAEAIG
;
A
#
# COMPACT_ATOMS: atom_id res chain seq x y z
N MET A 1 -12.28 10.30 52.52
CA MET A 1 -10.96 10.88 52.83
C MET A 1 -10.00 9.71 52.96
N ASP A 2 -9.24 9.45 51.91
CA ASP A 2 -7.87 8.93 51.98
C ASP A 2 -7.23 9.29 50.64
N PHE A 3 -6.19 10.11 50.75
CA PHE A 3 -5.51 10.79 49.66
C PHE A 3 -4.59 9.80 48.93
N VAL A 4 -4.73 9.70 47.60
CA VAL A 4 -3.67 9.16 46.74
C VAL A 4 -2.79 10.34 46.35
N GLU A 5 -1.54 10.34 46.84
CA GLU A 5 -0.53 11.35 46.55
C GLU A 5 -0.21 11.41 45.04
N LEU A 6 -0.56 12.55 44.42
CA LEU A 6 -0.05 12.96 43.12
C LEU A 6 1.35 13.58 43.31
N GLY A 7 2.40 12.76 43.15
CA GLY A 7 3.77 13.24 43.11
C GLY A 7 4.06 14.02 41.83
N TRP A 8 4.15 15.35 41.94
CA TRP A 8 4.72 16.23 40.91
C TRP A 8 6.24 16.05 40.86
N ASN A 9 6.80 15.72 39.69
CA ASN A 9 8.25 15.74 39.47
C ASN A 9 8.61 16.71 38.33
N GLN A 10 9.51 17.66 38.60
CA GLN A 10 9.86 18.82 37.76
C GLN A 10 10.76 18.49 36.55
N ALA A 11 10.56 17.36 35.88
CA ALA A 11 11.18 17.06 34.59
C ALA A 11 10.09 16.56 33.64
N GLY A 12 9.52 17.48 32.86
CA GLY A 12 8.39 17.24 31.97
C GLY A 12 8.68 16.17 30.92
N GLY A 13 8.08 15.00 31.12
CA GLY A 13 8.05 13.90 30.16
C GLY A 13 7.08 12.84 30.65
N TYR A 14 5.81 12.90 30.21
CA TYR A 14 4.87 11.80 30.40
C TYR A 14 5.36 10.59 29.62
N THR A 15 6.09 9.71 30.29
CA THR A 15 6.29 8.35 29.80
C THR A 15 5.04 7.57 30.19
N LEU A 16 3.99 7.67 29.37
CA LEU A 16 2.88 6.72 29.42
C LEU A 16 3.45 5.35 29.03
N CYS A 17 3.99 4.64 30.02
CA CYS A 17 4.07 3.19 29.95
C CYS A 17 2.60 2.75 29.86
N ALA A 18 2.16 2.25 28.70
CA ALA A 18 0.83 1.69 28.57
C ALA A 18 0.61 0.74 29.75
N ALA A 19 -0.40 1.01 30.58
CA ALA A 19 -0.65 0.22 31.77
C ALA A 19 -0.80 -1.23 31.34
N MET A 20 0.17 -2.08 31.66
CA MET A 20 0.05 -3.50 31.41
C MET A 20 -1.21 -3.96 32.14
N ILE A 21 -2.15 -4.56 31.40
CA ILE A 21 -3.34 -5.14 32.00
C ILE A 21 -2.92 -6.14 33.08
N SER A 22 -3.69 -6.19 34.16
CA SER A 22 -3.44 -7.17 35.21
C SER A 22 -3.59 -8.61 34.67
N ALA A 23 -2.94 -9.57 35.32
CA ALA A 23 -3.08 -10.98 34.96
C ALA A 23 -4.54 -11.46 35.00
N GLN A 24 -5.36 -10.88 35.89
CA GLN A 24 -6.80 -11.14 35.96
C GLN A 24 -7.54 -10.64 34.72
N GLN A 25 -7.26 -9.41 34.27
CA GLN A 25 -7.85 -8.85 33.05
C GLN A 25 -7.44 -9.65 31.81
N GLN A 26 -6.16 -10.04 31.73
CA GLN A 26 -5.67 -10.89 30.65
C GLN A 26 -6.37 -12.26 30.65
N SER A 27 -6.55 -12.88 31.82
CA SER A 27 -7.26 -14.16 31.95
C SER A 27 -8.73 -14.05 31.56
N ALA A 28 -9.40 -12.95 31.92
CA ALA A 28 -10.79 -12.70 31.53
C ALA A 28 -10.91 -12.59 30.00
N LEU A 29 -10.05 -11.79 29.37
CA LEU A 29 -9.99 -11.65 27.91
C LEU A 29 -9.68 -12.99 27.22
N ALA A 30 -8.69 -13.73 27.71
CA ALA A 30 -8.30 -15.03 27.16
C ALA A 30 -9.40 -16.11 27.30
N GLY A 31 -10.38 -15.90 28.18
CA GLY A 31 -11.57 -16.76 28.29
C GLY A 31 -12.50 -16.67 27.07
N ALA A 32 -12.38 -15.65 26.24
CA ALA A 32 -13.11 -15.58 24.97
C ALA A 32 -12.59 -16.66 24.01
N ASN A 33 -13.51 -17.42 23.41
CA ASN A 33 -13.18 -18.46 22.41
C ASN A 33 -12.75 -17.85 21.05
N CYS A 34 -11.71 -17.02 21.06
CA CYS A 34 -11.21 -16.23 19.95
C CYS A 34 -9.68 -16.07 20.04
N GLU A 35 -9.01 -15.88 18.90
CA GLU A 35 -7.58 -15.53 18.87
C GLU A 35 -7.41 -14.10 19.42
N ILE A 36 -6.67 -13.95 20.51
CA ILE A 36 -6.28 -12.65 21.11
C ILE A 36 -4.77 -12.59 21.27
N ALA A 37 -4.18 -11.52 20.75
CA ALA A 37 -2.77 -11.22 20.83
C ALA A 37 -2.52 -10.13 21.89
N PHE A 38 -1.69 -10.47 22.88
CA PHE A 38 -1.26 -9.60 23.97
C PHE A 38 0.20 -9.13 23.81
N ASP A 39 0.91 -9.68 22.82
CA ASP A 39 2.33 -9.38 22.61
C ASP A 39 2.55 -7.92 22.17
N ASN A 40 3.71 -7.38 22.56
CA ASN A 40 4.08 -6.00 22.26
C ASN A 40 4.05 -5.72 20.75
N LEU A 41 4.60 -6.62 19.92
CA LEU A 41 4.63 -6.44 18.47
C LEU A 41 3.23 -6.18 17.92
N THR A 42 2.26 -7.05 18.23
CA THR A 42 0.89 -6.91 17.74
C THR A 42 0.25 -5.61 18.24
N ARG A 43 0.42 -5.26 19.52
CA ARG A 43 -0.12 -4.00 20.07
C ARG A 43 0.44 -2.78 19.32
N GLN A 44 1.76 -2.74 19.06
CA GLN A 44 2.38 -1.66 18.30
C GLN A 44 1.92 -1.59 16.84
N LEU A 45 1.66 -2.74 16.19
CA LEU A 45 1.16 -2.78 14.80
C LEU A 45 -0.24 -2.16 14.69
N TYR A 46 -1.06 -2.30 15.73
CA TYR A 46 -2.44 -1.83 15.78
C TYR A 46 -2.61 -0.46 16.47
N ALA A 47 -1.52 0.12 16.97
CA ALA A 47 -1.52 1.42 17.65
C ALA A 47 -1.76 2.63 16.72
N THR A 48 -1.73 2.43 15.40
CA THR A 48 -1.91 3.48 14.39
C THR A 48 -2.94 3.08 13.34
N ASP A 49 -3.64 4.06 12.78
CA ASP A 49 -4.34 3.96 11.49
C ASP A 49 -3.67 4.89 10.46
N ALA A 50 -4.41 5.48 9.51
CA ALA A 50 -3.87 6.41 8.53
C ALA A 50 -3.93 7.89 8.99
N SER A 51 -4.38 8.14 10.23
CA SER A 51 -4.38 9.46 10.86
C SER A 51 -3.00 9.85 11.42
N ILE A 52 -2.94 11.04 12.02
CA ILE A 52 -1.76 11.56 12.72
C ILE A 52 -1.60 11.00 14.13
N TYR A 53 -2.50 10.16 14.64
CA TYR A 53 -2.51 9.70 16.03
C TYR A 53 -1.82 8.35 16.24
N GLN A 54 -1.39 8.09 17.47
CA GLN A 54 -0.88 6.81 17.92
C GLN A 54 -1.33 6.53 19.36
N ILE A 55 -2.11 5.47 19.56
CA ILE A 55 -2.56 5.02 20.88
C ILE A 55 -2.38 3.51 20.94
N GLU A 56 -1.58 3.04 21.89
CA GLU A 56 -1.30 1.62 22.05
C GLU A 56 -2.48 0.88 22.72
N PRO A 57 -3.07 -0.14 22.08
CA PRO A 57 -4.13 -0.93 22.69
C PRO A 57 -3.58 -1.89 23.74
N VAL A 58 -4.43 -2.39 24.64
CA VAL A 58 -4.02 -3.44 25.60
C VAL A 58 -3.91 -4.82 24.95
N ALA A 59 -4.70 -5.09 23.91
CA ALA A 59 -4.72 -6.37 23.18
C ALA A 59 -5.42 -6.23 21.82
N VAL A 60 -5.24 -7.23 20.95
CA VAL A 60 -5.91 -7.29 19.63
C VAL A 60 -6.56 -8.66 19.42
N ALA A 61 -7.84 -8.69 19.08
CA ALA A 61 -8.61 -9.90 18.82
C ALA A 61 -9.02 -10.02 17.33
N PHE A 62 -9.17 -11.26 16.86
CA PHE A 62 -9.47 -11.57 15.46
C PHE A 62 -10.69 -12.50 15.31
N PRO A 63 -11.93 -12.01 15.48
CA PRO A 63 -13.12 -12.84 15.39
C PRO A 63 -13.42 -13.26 13.94
N ARG A 64 -14.00 -14.46 13.80
CA ARG A 64 -14.45 -15.02 12.51
C ARG A 64 -15.93 -14.80 12.25
N ASN A 65 -16.73 -14.62 13.30
CA ASN A 65 -18.19 -14.55 13.24
C ASN A 65 -18.77 -13.82 14.45
N ALA A 66 -20.09 -13.60 14.45
CA ALA A 66 -20.82 -12.88 15.49
C ALA A 66 -20.71 -13.52 16.88
N ARG A 67 -20.68 -14.86 17.00
CA ARG A 67 -20.55 -15.54 18.29
C ARG A 67 -19.22 -15.24 18.98
N GLN A 68 -18.12 -15.22 18.22
CA GLN A 68 -16.82 -14.85 18.76
C GLN A 68 -16.77 -13.36 19.13
N ALA A 69 -17.39 -12.48 18.33
CA ALA A 69 -17.48 -11.06 18.65
C ALA A 69 -18.30 -10.81 19.94
N SER A 70 -19.41 -11.52 20.14
CA SER A 70 -20.22 -11.53 21.37
C SER A 70 -19.41 -11.96 22.59
N ALA A 71 -18.70 -13.10 22.51
CA ALA A 71 -17.85 -13.55 23.61
C ALA A 71 -16.71 -12.56 23.96
N LEU A 72 -16.21 -11.80 22.98
CA LEU A 72 -15.22 -10.75 23.23
C LEU A 72 -15.82 -9.55 23.96
N ILE A 73 -17.08 -9.18 23.70
CA ILE A 73 -17.78 -8.12 24.45
C ILE A 73 -17.92 -8.52 25.92
N ASP A 74 -18.41 -9.74 26.19
CA ASP A 74 -18.57 -10.24 27.56
C ASP A 74 -17.23 -10.26 28.31
N ALA A 75 -16.17 -10.74 27.65
CA ALA A 75 -14.83 -10.80 28.23
C ALA A 75 -14.23 -9.41 28.49
N ALA A 76 -14.44 -8.46 27.57
CA ALA A 76 -13.99 -7.07 27.73
C ALA A 76 -14.72 -6.36 28.87
N MET A 77 -16.03 -6.59 29.01
CA MET A 77 -16.83 -6.08 30.12
C MET A 77 -16.33 -6.64 31.47
N GLN A 78 -16.09 -7.95 31.56
CA GLN A 78 -15.53 -8.59 32.75
C GLN A 78 -14.13 -8.05 33.11
N ALA A 79 -13.32 -7.71 32.10
CA ALA A 79 -12.00 -7.14 32.28
C ALA A 79 -12.01 -5.62 32.57
N GLY A 80 -13.15 -4.94 32.40
CA GLY A 80 -13.24 -3.48 32.50
C GLY A 80 -12.42 -2.76 31.43
N VAL A 81 -12.35 -3.32 30.21
CA VAL A 81 -11.55 -2.80 29.09
C VAL A 81 -12.49 -2.37 27.97
N SER A 82 -12.29 -1.16 27.42
CA SER A 82 -13.07 -0.67 26.27
C SER A 82 -12.81 -1.49 25.00
N VAL A 83 -13.72 -1.44 24.04
CA VAL A 83 -13.65 -2.19 22.79
C VAL A 83 -13.56 -1.23 21.61
N ILE A 84 -12.58 -1.44 20.73
CA ILE A 84 -12.35 -0.62 19.54
C ILE A 84 -12.55 -1.50 18.29
N PRO A 85 -13.67 -1.36 17.57
CA PRO A 85 -13.92 -2.12 16.36
C PRO A 85 -12.99 -1.63 15.25
N ARG A 86 -12.40 -2.55 14.48
CA ARG A 86 -11.45 -2.21 13.44
C ARG A 86 -11.66 -3.03 12.17
N GLY A 87 -11.63 -2.31 11.05
CA GLY A 87 -11.49 -2.86 9.70
C GLY A 87 -10.02 -2.90 9.26
N ALA A 88 -9.72 -2.39 8.07
CA ALA A 88 -8.34 -2.31 7.60
C ALA A 88 -7.47 -1.22 8.29
N GLY A 89 -8.02 -0.38 9.16
CA GLY A 89 -7.29 0.75 9.75
C GLY A 89 -6.80 1.75 8.70
N SER A 90 -7.66 2.10 7.74
CA SER A 90 -7.38 3.08 6.67
C SER A 90 -8.04 4.44 6.92
N GLY A 91 -8.70 4.62 8.08
CA GLY A 91 -9.34 5.87 8.47
C GLY A 91 -8.31 6.96 8.81
N LEU A 92 -8.73 8.22 8.69
CA LEU A 92 -7.85 9.40 8.77
C LEU A 92 -8.07 10.25 10.02
N VAL A 93 -9.00 9.84 10.88
CA VAL A 93 -9.44 10.62 12.04
C VAL A 93 -9.17 9.92 13.38
N GLY A 94 -8.45 8.79 13.41
CA GLY A 94 -8.19 8.04 14.65
C GLY A 94 -9.37 7.21 15.14
N GLY A 95 -10.38 6.98 14.28
CA GLY A 95 -11.59 6.23 14.62
C GLY A 95 -11.34 4.75 14.98
N ALA A 96 -10.28 4.17 14.42
CA ALA A 96 -9.98 2.74 14.48
C ALA A 96 -8.83 2.38 15.45
N ILE A 97 -8.48 3.28 16.38
CA ILE A 97 -7.45 3.10 17.40
C ILE A 97 -7.96 3.49 18.79
N GLY A 98 -7.31 2.99 19.83
CA GLY A 98 -7.62 3.31 21.22
C GLY A 98 -6.80 2.44 22.18
N ASP A 99 -6.95 2.71 23.46
CA ASP A 99 -6.22 2.07 24.56
C ASP A 99 -6.83 0.74 25.02
N GLY A 100 -8.05 0.40 24.57
CA GLY A 100 -8.74 -0.84 24.90
C GLY A 100 -8.37 -2.06 24.04
N LEU A 101 -9.30 -3.01 23.96
CA LEU A 101 -9.24 -4.20 23.11
C LEU A 101 -9.61 -3.83 21.68
N VAL A 102 -8.67 -3.92 20.75
CA VAL A 102 -8.96 -3.76 19.31
C VAL A 102 -9.53 -5.07 18.77
N ILE A 103 -10.67 -5.01 18.08
CA ILE A 103 -11.29 -6.16 17.42
C ILE A 103 -11.17 -5.99 15.90
N ASP A 104 -10.26 -6.72 15.26
CA ASP A 104 -10.00 -6.65 13.81
C ASP A 104 -10.76 -7.73 13.03
N PHE A 105 -11.77 -7.30 12.28
CA PHE A 105 -12.57 -8.17 11.42
C PHE A 105 -11.92 -8.46 10.06
N SER A 106 -10.94 -7.65 9.65
CA SER A 106 -10.36 -7.69 8.31
C SER A 106 -9.47 -8.91 8.06
N ARG A 107 -9.08 -9.64 9.11
CA ARG A 107 -8.23 -10.84 8.99
C ARG A 107 -9.03 -12.08 8.58
N TYR A 108 -10.18 -12.34 9.22
CA TYR A 108 -10.92 -13.60 9.01
C TYR A 108 -12.38 -13.45 8.54
N ASN A 109 -13.10 -12.39 8.91
CA ASN A 109 -14.52 -12.24 8.56
C ASN A 109 -14.67 -11.57 7.18
N ARG A 110 -14.28 -12.30 6.12
CA ARG A 110 -14.15 -11.80 4.73
C ARG A 110 -15.05 -12.52 3.72
N GLN A 111 -16.14 -13.13 4.19
CA GLN A 111 -17.03 -13.92 3.33
C GLN A 111 -17.98 -13.04 2.52
N ILE A 112 -18.22 -13.41 1.26
CA ILE A 112 -19.29 -12.86 0.41
C ILE A 112 -20.29 -14.01 0.20
N MET A 113 -21.56 -13.77 0.50
CA MET A 113 -22.62 -14.77 0.63
C MET A 113 -23.92 -14.25 -0.01
N ASP A 114 -24.86 -15.15 -0.27
CA ASP A 114 -26.26 -14.85 -0.60
C ASP A 114 -26.46 -13.75 -1.67
N LEU A 115 -25.75 -13.86 -2.80
CA LEU A 115 -25.99 -12.98 -3.96
C LEU A 115 -27.36 -13.30 -4.57
N ASP A 116 -28.26 -12.33 -4.54
CA ASP A 116 -29.58 -12.39 -5.15
C ASP A 116 -29.68 -11.31 -6.24
N LEU A 117 -29.72 -11.76 -7.50
CA LEU A 117 -29.77 -10.86 -8.67
C LEU A 117 -31.18 -10.31 -8.93
N GLU A 118 -32.22 -10.97 -8.45
CA GLU A 118 -33.61 -10.51 -8.59
C GLU A 118 -33.88 -9.38 -7.59
N ARG A 119 -33.54 -9.60 -6.31
CA ARG A 119 -33.62 -8.59 -5.26
C ARG A 119 -32.52 -7.54 -5.36
N ARG A 120 -31.46 -7.82 -6.12
CA ARG A 120 -30.25 -7.00 -6.24
C ARG A 120 -29.62 -6.75 -4.87
N THR A 121 -29.38 -7.83 -4.13
CA THR A 121 -28.77 -7.80 -2.81
C THR A 121 -27.62 -8.79 -2.70
N VAL A 122 -26.69 -8.52 -1.80
CA VAL A 122 -25.58 -9.43 -1.47
C VAL A 122 -25.26 -9.33 0.02
N ARG A 123 -24.97 -10.46 0.65
CA ARG A 123 -24.56 -10.51 2.06
C ARG A 123 -23.04 -10.55 2.17
N VAL A 124 -22.48 -9.78 3.09
CA VAL A 124 -21.03 -9.65 3.25
C VAL A 124 -20.61 -9.60 4.71
N GLY A 125 -19.45 -10.18 5.01
CA GLY A 125 -18.75 -9.95 6.27
C GLY A 125 -18.13 -8.55 6.32
N PRO A 126 -17.99 -7.94 7.52
CA PRO A 126 -17.42 -6.60 7.72
C PRO A 126 -15.98 -6.46 7.23
N GLY A 127 -15.22 -7.56 7.16
CA GLY A 127 -13.83 -7.58 6.68
C GLY A 127 -13.67 -7.71 5.16
N VAL A 128 -14.77 -7.85 4.40
CA VAL A 128 -14.71 -7.85 2.92
C VAL A 128 -14.18 -6.51 2.43
N VAL A 129 -13.22 -6.54 1.50
CA VAL A 129 -12.66 -5.33 0.87
C VAL A 129 -13.55 -4.90 -0.30
N LEU A 130 -13.77 -3.60 -0.48
CA LEU A 130 -14.66 -3.06 -1.52
C LEU A 130 -14.32 -3.57 -2.93
N ASP A 131 -13.05 -3.50 -3.34
CA ASP A 131 -12.64 -3.99 -4.66
C ASP A 131 -12.87 -5.51 -4.82
N HIS A 132 -12.82 -6.29 -3.73
CA HIS A 132 -13.09 -7.73 -3.79
C HIS A 132 -14.58 -7.98 -4.07
N LEU A 133 -15.46 -7.24 -3.39
CA LEU A 133 -16.90 -7.31 -3.66
C LEU A 133 -17.19 -6.89 -5.10
N ASN A 134 -16.65 -5.76 -5.55
CA ASN A 134 -16.91 -5.28 -6.90
C ASN A 134 -16.30 -6.17 -7.99
N ASN A 135 -15.17 -6.84 -7.74
CA ASN A 135 -14.64 -7.85 -8.64
C ASN A 135 -15.53 -9.10 -8.70
N PHE A 136 -16.13 -9.50 -7.57
CA PHE A 136 -17.11 -10.59 -7.52
C PHE A 136 -18.42 -10.27 -8.24
N LEU A 137 -18.92 -9.04 -8.13
CA LEU A 137 -20.19 -8.61 -8.75
C LEU A 137 -20.06 -8.31 -10.26
N ARG A 138 -18.88 -7.89 -10.73
CA ARG A 138 -18.67 -7.43 -12.11
C ARG A 138 -19.09 -8.45 -13.19
N PRO A 139 -18.78 -9.75 -13.09
CA PRO A 139 -19.25 -10.75 -14.06
C PRO A 139 -20.78 -10.85 -14.18
N HIS A 140 -21.52 -10.42 -13.15
CA HIS A 140 -22.98 -10.41 -13.13
C HIS A 140 -23.59 -9.09 -13.62
N GLY A 141 -22.77 -8.11 -14.05
CA GLY A 141 -23.25 -6.82 -14.53
C GLY A 141 -23.60 -5.81 -13.43
N PHE A 142 -23.22 -6.09 -12.18
CA PHE A 142 -23.51 -5.25 -11.01
C PHE A 142 -22.24 -4.74 -10.31
N ARG A 143 -22.43 -3.77 -9.42
CA ARG A 143 -21.44 -3.28 -8.45
C ARG A 143 -22.12 -2.84 -7.16
N PHE A 144 -21.34 -2.70 -6.10
CA PHE A 144 -21.70 -1.82 -4.99
C PHE A 144 -21.47 -0.37 -5.42
N GLY A 145 -22.43 0.51 -5.16
CA GLY A 145 -22.45 1.89 -5.68
C GLY A 145 -21.29 2.74 -5.15
N PRO A 146 -21.17 2.95 -3.83
CA PRO A 146 -20.15 3.79 -3.21
C PRO A 146 -18.72 3.39 -3.57
N ASP A 147 -17.86 4.38 -3.82
CA ASP A 147 -16.51 4.18 -4.35
C ASP A 147 -15.44 5.04 -3.70
N VAL A 148 -15.01 4.63 -2.51
CA VAL A 148 -13.93 5.30 -1.77
C VAL A 148 -12.59 5.25 -2.51
N ALA A 149 -11.75 6.28 -2.34
CA ALA A 149 -10.38 6.30 -2.88
C ALA A 149 -9.50 5.14 -2.38
N THR A 150 -9.85 4.58 -1.22
CA THR A 150 -9.16 3.46 -0.57
C THR A 150 -9.78 2.09 -0.90
N SER A 151 -10.56 1.97 -1.98
CA SER A 151 -11.36 0.78 -2.33
C SER A 151 -10.58 -0.55 -2.35
N SER A 152 -9.28 -0.49 -2.65
CA SER A 152 -8.37 -1.64 -2.67
C SER A 152 -8.03 -2.23 -1.30
N ARG A 153 -8.47 -1.59 -0.21
CA ARG A 153 -8.17 -1.99 1.17
C ARG A 153 -9.27 -1.68 2.18
N ALA A 154 -10.12 -0.69 1.90
CA ALA A 154 -11.25 -0.33 2.75
C ALA A 154 -12.19 -1.53 2.88
N THR A 155 -12.54 -1.85 4.13
CA THR A 155 -13.44 -2.96 4.45
C THR A 155 -14.87 -2.45 4.59
N LEU A 156 -15.85 -3.24 4.19
CA LEU A 156 -17.26 -2.81 4.17
C LEU A 156 -17.79 -2.47 5.56
N GLY A 157 -17.37 -3.17 6.62
CA GLY A 157 -17.72 -2.78 7.99
C GLY A 157 -17.20 -1.39 8.38
N GLY A 158 -16.01 -1.02 7.90
CA GLY A 158 -15.45 0.32 8.11
C GLY A 158 -16.18 1.38 7.27
N MET A 159 -16.56 1.04 6.03
CA MET A 159 -17.38 1.94 5.20
C MET A 159 -18.76 2.18 5.81
N ILE A 160 -19.40 1.16 6.37
CA ILE A 160 -20.67 1.30 7.07
C ILE A 160 -20.48 2.15 8.33
N ALA A 161 -19.49 1.81 9.16
CA ALA A 161 -19.22 2.53 10.41
C ALA A 161 -18.90 4.02 10.21
N ASN A 162 -18.25 4.40 9.10
CA ASN A 162 -17.96 5.80 8.77
C ASN A 162 -19.03 6.47 7.88
N ASN A 163 -20.03 5.70 7.43
CA ASN A 163 -20.90 6.05 6.30
C ASN A 163 -20.12 6.62 5.10
N SER A 164 -19.04 5.92 4.72
CA SER A 164 -18.15 6.38 3.67
C SER A 164 -18.86 6.54 2.33
N SER A 165 -18.30 7.38 1.49
CA SER A 165 -18.84 7.69 0.16
C SER A 165 -17.69 7.86 -0.84
N GLY A 166 -17.94 8.42 -2.02
CA GLY A 166 -16.90 8.52 -3.04
C GLY A 166 -17.20 9.56 -4.11
N SER A 167 -16.52 9.43 -5.23
CA SER A 167 -16.65 10.33 -6.38
C SER A 167 -18.05 10.33 -6.97
N HIS A 168 -18.71 9.17 -6.95
CA HIS A 168 -20.03 8.99 -7.56
C HIS A 168 -21.21 9.19 -6.60
N THR A 169 -20.98 9.88 -5.48
CA THR A 169 -22.04 10.21 -4.52
C THR A 169 -23.24 10.94 -5.14
N PRO A 170 -23.08 11.83 -6.14
CA PRO A 170 -24.22 12.44 -6.82
C PRO A 170 -25.20 11.43 -7.47
N VAL A 171 -24.72 10.23 -7.83
CA VAL A 171 -25.52 9.19 -8.49
C VAL A 171 -25.93 8.09 -7.51
N TYR A 172 -24.98 7.59 -6.73
CA TYR A 172 -25.19 6.42 -5.87
C TYR A 172 -25.46 6.77 -4.41
N GLY A 173 -25.25 8.02 -3.98
CA GLY A 173 -25.33 8.36 -2.56
C GLY A 173 -24.17 7.79 -1.74
N THR A 174 -24.45 7.53 -0.47
CA THR A 174 -23.50 7.10 0.57
C THR A 174 -23.67 5.62 0.91
N THR A 175 -22.74 5.04 1.70
CA THR A 175 -22.85 3.63 2.11
C THR A 175 -24.18 3.29 2.78
N ALA A 176 -24.71 4.17 3.63
CA ALA A 176 -25.98 3.99 4.32
C ALA A 176 -27.17 3.80 3.37
N ASP A 177 -27.14 4.44 2.20
CA ASP A 177 -28.20 4.33 1.18
C ASP A 177 -28.29 2.93 0.57
N HIS A 178 -27.24 2.12 0.75
CA HIS A 178 -27.16 0.76 0.24
C HIS A 178 -27.27 -0.30 1.34
N VAL A 179 -27.42 0.05 2.62
CA VAL A 179 -27.53 -0.94 3.70
C VAL A 179 -29.00 -1.34 3.88
N ALA A 180 -29.32 -2.58 3.54
CA ALA A 180 -30.67 -3.13 3.74
C ALA A 180 -30.86 -3.69 5.16
N GLU A 181 -29.86 -4.42 5.65
CA GLU A 181 -29.89 -5.09 6.95
C GLU A 181 -28.47 -5.20 7.53
N LEU A 182 -28.35 -5.11 8.86
CA LEU A 182 -27.12 -5.36 9.60
C LEU A 182 -27.32 -6.47 10.62
N GLU A 183 -26.34 -7.37 10.76
CA GLU A 183 -26.20 -8.23 11.94
C GLU A 183 -25.15 -7.61 12.86
N VAL A 184 -25.54 -7.29 14.09
CA VAL A 184 -24.68 -6.58 15.04
C VAL A 184 -24.62 -7.27 16.40
N VAL A 185 -23.54 -6.98 17.13
CA VAL A 185 -23.36 -7.35 18.55
C VAL A 185 -23.44 -6.07 19.38
N LEU A 186 -24.37 -6.04 20.33
CA LEU A 186 -24.56 -4.91 21.25
C LEU A 186 -23.55 -4.94 22.40
N ALA A 187 -23.50 -3.86 23.18
CA ALA A 187 -22.62 -3.77 24.35
C ALA A 187 -22.94 -4.79 25.45
N ASP A 188 -24.14 -5.38 25.46
CA ASP A 188 -24.56 -6.45 26.36
C ASP A 188 -24.31 -7.87 25.79
N GLY A 189 -23.58 -7.98 24.67
CA GLY A 189 -23.24 -9.24 24.04
C GLY A 189 -24.32 -9.86 23.15
N ARG A 190 -25.56 -9.33 23.13
CA ARG A 190 -26.63 -9.87 22.27
C ARG A 190 -26.30 -9.68 20.79
N ILE A 191 -26.57 -10.72 20.00
CA ILE A 191 -26.50 -10.71 18.54
C ILE A 191 -27.90 -10.43 18.00
N VAL A 192 -28.07 -9.36 17.22
CA VAL A 192 -29.37 -8.94 16.69
C VAL A 192 -29.28 -8.52 15.22
N ALA A 193 -30.34 -8.78 14.47
CA ALA A 193 -30.54 -8.21 13.14
C ALA A 193 -31.23 -6.85 13.26
N VAL A 194 -30.77 -5.86 12.51
CA VAL A 194 -31.26 -4.47 12.50
C VAL A 194 -31.58 -4.04 11.08
N GLY A 195 -32.71 -3.35 10.91
CA GLY A 195 -33.18 -2.79 9.65
C GLY A 195 -34.66 -2.47 9.72
N ALA A 196 -35.20 -1.83 8.68
CA ALA A 196 -36.59 -1.36 8.66
C ALA A 196 -37.67 -2.45 8.87
N LYS A 197 -37.31 -3.72 8.66
CA LYS A 197 -38.19 -4.88 8.81
C LYS A 197 -38.03 -5.62 10.15
N HIS A 198 -37.13 -5.17 11.03
CA HIS A 198 -36.80 -5.83 12.29
C HIS A 198 -37.27 -5.00 13.49
N ASP A 199 -37.81 -5.68 14.51
CA ASP A 199 -38.28 -5.06 15.76
C ASP A 199 -37.41 -5.41 16.99
N THR A 200 -36.19 -5.91 16.74
CA THR A 200 -35.26 -6.45 17.75
C THR A 200 -34.74 -5.40 18.74
N LEU A 201 -34.79 -4.12 18.37
CA LEU A 201 -34.34 -2.96 19.15
C LEU A 201 -35.48 -1.96 19.39
N ARG A 202 -36.69 -2.46 19.62
CA ARG A 202 -37.88 -1.63 19.83
C ARG A 202 -37.70 -0.53 20.90
N PRO A 203 -37.14 -0.79 22.10
CA PRO A 203 -36.94 0.26 23.12
C PRO A 203 -36.02 1.38 22.64
N GLN A 204 -34.92 1.04 21.96
CA GLN A 204 -34.00 2.01 21.37
C GLN A 204 -34.70 2.82 20.28
N ARG A 205 -35.52 2.18 19.44
CA ARG A 205 -36.27 2.86 18.39
C ARG A 205 -37.27 3.86 18.96
N GLU A 206 -38.05 3.46 19.96
CA GLU A 206 -39.04 4.32 20.62
C GLU A 206 -38.34 5.53 21.26
N LEU A 207 -37.27 5.31 22.03
CA LEU A 207 -36.46 6.38 22.62
C LEU A 207 -35.92 7.35 21.56
N VAL A 208 -35.31 6.83 20.50
CA VAL A 208 -34.77 7.64 19.40
C VAL A 208 -35.89 8.47 18.76
N SER A 209 -37.03 7.86 18.46
CA SER A 209 -38.16 8.55 17.85
C SER A 209 -38.66 9.70 18.73
N ASP A 210 -38.81 9.47 20.03
CA ASP A 210 -39.29 10.48 20.99
C ASP A 210 -38.30 11.65 21.11
N LEU A 211 -37.01 11.36 21.24
CA LEU A 211 -35.95 12.37 21.31
C LEU A 211 -35.90 13.23 20.04
N LEU A 212 -35.96 12.60 18.86
CA LEU A 212 -35.90 13.32 17.58
C LEU A 212 -37.15 14.18 17.35
N CYS A 213 -38.33 13.70 17.77
CA CYS A 213 -39.57 14.47 17.69
C CYS A 213 -39.49 15.74 18.56
N PHE A 214 -38.87 15.67 19.74
CA PHE A 214 -38.71 16.82 20.63
C PHE A 214 -37.74 17.88 20.08
N HIS A 215 -36.76 17.46 19.26
CA HIS A 215 -35.70 18.33 18.70
C HIS A 215 -35.88 18.67 17.20
N GLU A 216 -37.06 18.49 16.62
CA GLU A 216 -37.32 18.67 15.17
C GLU A 216 -36.82 20.02 14.61
N LEU A 217 -37.10 21.12 15.30
CA LEU A 217 -36.68 22.46 14.87
C LEU A 217 -35.15 22.58 14.84
N GLU A 218 -34.49 22.11 15.89
CA GLU A 218 -33.03 22.17 16.01
C GLU A 218 -32.35 21.28 14.94
N ILE A 219 -32.91 20.10 14.67
CA ILE A 219 -32.47 19.21 13.58
C ILE A 219 -32.57 19.94 12.23
N SER A 220 -33.70 20.58 11.95
CA SER A 220 -33.93 21.29 10.69
C SER A 220 -32.99 22.50 10.51
N GLU A 221 -32.67 23.21 11.60
CA GLU A 221 -31.77 24.36 11.60
C GLU A 221 -30.29 23.97 11.43
N ARG A 222 -29.85 22.93 12.15
CA ARG A 222 -28.46 22.46 12.18
C ARG A 222 -28.12 21.57 10.99
N PHE A 223 -29.11 20.86 10.45
CA PHE A 223 -28.95 19.96 9.32
C PHE A 223 -29.80 20.38 8.11
N PRO A 224 -29.59 21.59 7.53
CA PRO A 224 -30.40 22.05 6.40
C PRO A 224 -30.19 21.17 5.16
N ALA A 225 -31.26 20.97 4.39
CA ALA A 225 -31.24 20.13 3.18
C ALA A 225 -30.18 20.57 2.14
N GLY A 226 -29.79 19.61 1.27
CA GLY A 226 -28.93 19.88 0.11
C GLY A 226 -27.45 19.57 0.29
N LEU A 227 -27.02 19.01 1.42
CA LEU A 227 -25.69 18.39 1.57
C LEU A 227 -25.79 16.87 1.52
N LEU A 228 -25.23 16.26 0.47
CA LEU A 228 -25.19 14.81 0.32
C LEU A 228 -24.23 14.14 1.32
N LYS A 229 -23.07 14.79 1.56
CA LYS A 229 -22.01 14.29 2.43
C LYS A 229 -21.96 15.08 3.74
N ARG A 230 -22.77 14.67 4.72
CA ARG A 230 -22.79 15.29 6.05
C ARG A 230 -23.01 14.23 7.11
N ARG A 231 -22.01 13.89 7.91
CA ARG A 231 -22.18 12.95 9.02
C ARG A 231 -21.29 13.32 10.22
N PRO A 232 -21.59 14.41 10.94
CA PRO A 232 -20.98 14.68 12.23
C PRO A 232 -21.58 13.71 13.27
N GLY A 233 -21.13 12.46 13.25
CA GLY A 233 -21.61 11.40 14.14
C GLY A 233 -22.91 10.74 13.65
N TYR A 234 -23.88 10.60 14.55
CA TYR A 234 -25.14 9.90 14.28
C TYR A 234 -26.02 10.68 13.28
N ALA A 235 -26.58 10.00 12.28
CA ALA A 235 -27.46 10.62 11.28
C ALA A 235 -28.88 10.87 11.82
N LEU A 236 -28.99 11.81 12.77
CA LEU A 236 -30.25 12.17 13.43
C LEU A 236 -31.33 12.62 12.42
N ASP A 237 -30.93 13.37 11.39
CA ASP A 237 -31.80 13.85 10.30
C ASP A 237 -32.46 12.69 9.53
N ARG A 238 -31.69 11.66 9.19
CA ARG A 238 -32.22 10.47 8.49
C ARG A 238 -33.15 9.66 9.37
N CYS A 239 -32.80 9.52 10.65
CA CYS A 239 -33.63 8.79 11.60
C CYS A 239 -34.95 9.52 11.86
N PHE A 240 -34.94 10.86 11.84
CA PHE A 240 -36.15 11.65 11.95
C PHE A 240 -37.10 11.40 10.76
N HIS A 241 -36.57 11.32 9.54
CA HIS A 241 -37.37 11.05 8.34
C HIS A 241 -37.78 9.57 8.18
N GLU A 242 -36.96 8.63 8.64
CA GLU A 242 -37.21 7.18 8.57
C GLU A 242 -37.05 6.53 9.96
N PRO A 243 -37.95 6.81 10.92
CA PRO A 243 -37.79 6.40 12.33
C PRO A 243 -37.79 4.89 12.56
N ASN A 244 -38.29 4.12 11.58
CA ASN A 244 -38.29 2.66 11.65
C ASN A 244 -36.94 2.01 11.29
N ASN A 245 -35.97 2.78 10.78
CA ASN A 245 -34.74 2.24 10.24
C ASN A 245 -33.49 2.66 11.05
N LEU A 246 -33.17 1.90 12.10
CA LEU A 246 -31.99 2.16 12.94
C LEU A 246 -30.64 1.92 12.22
N ASN A 247 -30.64 1.39 11.00
CA ASN A 247 -29.41 1.35 10.19
C ASN A 247 -28.84 2.76 9.97
N HIS A 248 -29.68 3.79 9.95
CA HIS A 248 -29.26 5.19 9.82
C HIS A 248 -28.39 5.64 11.00
N LEU A 249 -28.65 5.17 12.23
CA LEU A 249 -27.79 5.45 13.38
C LEU A 249 -26.48 4.66 13.31
N LEU A 250 -26.57 3.37 12.98
CA LEU A 250 -25.41 2.46 12.96
C LEU A 250 -24.42 2.86 11.85
N CYS A 251 -24.92 3.32 10.71
CA CYS A 251 -24.10 3.90 9.64
C CYS A 251 -23.58 5.28 10.06
N GLY A 252 -22.27 5.43 10.25
CA GLY A 252 -21.68 6.66 10.81
C GLY A 252 -21.49 6.64 12.33
N SER A 253 -21.88 5.55 13.01
CA SER A 253 -21.66 5.40 14.46
C SER A 253 -20.20 5.17 14.84
N GLU A 254 -19.32 4.87 13.88
CA GLU A 254 -17.90 4.56 14.11
C GLU A 254 -17.67 3.47 15.16
N GLY A 255 -18.60 2.52 15.25
CA GLY A 255 -18.49 1.41 16.21
C GLY A 255 -18.74 1.81 17.67
N THR A 256 -19.34 2.98 17.92
CA THR A 256 -19.72 3.42 19.26
C THR A 256 -21.04 2.83 19.75
N LEU A 257 -21.89 2.30 18.86
CA LEU A 257 -23.20 1.76 19.24
C LEU A 257 -23.26 0.23 19.22
N ALA A 258 -22.53 -0.41 18.30
CA ALA A 258 -22.51 -1.87 18.17
C ALA A 258 -21.31 -2.34 17.33
N LEU A 259 -20.97 -3.64 17.40
CA LEU A 259 -20.05 -4.29 16.47
C LEU A 259 -20.83 -4.81 15.25
N ILE A 260 -20.45 -4.41 14.03
CA ILE A 260 -21.04 -4.96 12.81
C ILE A 260 -20.37 -6.30 12.47
N THR A 261 -21.17 -7.34 12.24
CA THR A 261 -20.69 -8.72 12.02
C THR A 261 -21.13 -9.34 10.69
N SER A 262 -22.19 -8.80 10.06
CA SER A 262 -22.58 -9.03 8.67
C SER A 262 -23.46 -7.88 8.17
N ALA A 263 -23.53 -7.66 6.85
CA ALA A 263 -24.43 -6.70 6.22
C ALA A 263 -25.07 -7.28 4.95
N GLU A 264 -26.35 -7.04 4.74
CA GLU A 264 -27.02 -7.19 3.44
C GLU A 264 -27.01 -5.84 2.71
N LEU A 265 -26.44 -5.84 1.51
CA LEU A 265 -26.18 -4.62 0.74
C LEU A 265 -26.93 -4.63 -0.58
N ASN A 266 -27.53 -3.49 -0.92
CA ASN A 266 -28.14 -3.25 -2.22
C ASN A 266 -27.06 -2.98 -3.28
N ILE A 267 -27.14 -3.69 -4.42
CA ILE A 267 -26.21 -3.53 -5.55
C ILE A 267 -26.88 -2.82 -6.72
N VAL A 268 -26.08 -2.11 -7.52
CA VAL A 268 -26.54 -1.30 -8.65
C VAL A 268 -25.96 -1.82 -9.96
N PRO A 269 -26.68 -1.67 -11.09
CA PRO A 269 -26.15 -2.07 -12.38
C PRO A 269 -24.89 -1.26 -12.74
N LEU A 270 -24.00 -1.85 -13.52
CA LEU A 270 -22.90 -1.11 -14.13
C LEU A 270 -23.45 -0.09 -15.14
N PRO A 271 -22.91 1.14 -15.19
CA PRO A 271 -23.35 2.14 -16.17
C PRO A 271 -23.03 1.65 -17.58
N ARG A 272 -23.98 1.86 -18.50
CA ARG A 272 -23.88 1.42 -19.91
C ARG A 272 -22.91 2.28 -20.73
N GLU A 273 -22.86 3.57 -20.44
CA GLU A 273 -22.01 4.56 -21.11
C GLU A 273 -21.28 5.41 -20.09
N ARG A 274 -20.06 5.84 -20.43
CA ARG A 274 -19.24 6.75 -19.63
C ARG A 274 -18.49 7.71 -20.53
N GLY A 275 -18.38 8.96 -20.09
CA GLY A 275 -17.57 9.99 -20.73
C GLY A 275 -16.79 10.75 -19.68
N LEU A 276 -15.50 10.99 -19.92
CA LEU A 276 -14.63 11.72 -19.01
C LEU A 276 -14.01 12.91 -19.74
N VAL A 277 -14.20 14.09 -19.19
CA VAL A 277 -13.65 15.36 -19.69
C VAL A 277 -12.80 15.98 -18.60
N LEU A 278 -11.59 16.40 -18.95
CA LEU A 278 -10.67 17.08 -18.04
C LEU A 278 -10.57 18.54 -18.42
N ILE A 279 -10.71 19.43 -17.45
CA ILE A 279 -10.58 20.88 -17.62
C ILE A 279 -9.43 21.38 -16.75
N PHE A 280 -8.54 22.17 -17.32
CA PHE A 280 -7.30 22.62 -16.66
C PHE A 280 -7.41 24.12 -16.33
N PHE A 281 -7.00 24.54 -15.14
CA PHE A 281 -7.21 25.89 -14.63
C PHE A 281 -5.91 26.56 -14.13
N ALA A 282 -5.91 27.90 -14.13
CA ALA A 282 -4.80 28.69 -13.62
C ALA A 282 -4.82 28.83 -12.09
N SER A 283 -5.97 28.55 -11.46
CA SER A 283 -6.11 28.57 -9.99
C SER A 283 -7.16 27.57 -9.49
N VAL A 284 -7.08 27.21 -8.21
CA VAL A 284 -8.13 26.44 -7.52
C VAL A 284 -9.45 27.21 -7.50
N THR A 285 -9.39 28.54 -7.37
CA THR A 285 -10.57 29.41 -7.31
C THR A 285 -11.38 29.35 -8.61
N GLU A 286 -10.74 29.46 -9.77
CA GLU A 286 -11.40 29.30 -11.08
C GLU A 286 -12.05 27.91 -11.22
N ALA A 287 -11.37 26.85 -10.78
CA ALA A 287 -11.93 25.50 -10.81
C ALA A 287 -13.17 25.35 -9.93
N MET A 288 -13.21 26.02 -8.77
CA MET A 288 -14.41 26.01 -7.93
C MET A 288 -15.56 26.77 -8.57
N GLN A 289 -15.29 27.91 -9.22
CA GLN A 289 -16.29 28.67 -9.98
C GLN A 289 -16.89 27.78 -11.09
N ALA A 290 -16.02 27.16 -11.89
CA ALA A 290 -16.42 26.26 -12.96
C ALA A 290 -17.20 25.04 -12.46
N THR A 291 -16.89 24.51 -11.26
CA THR A 291 -17.68 23.43 -10.66
C THR A 291 -19.15 23.82 -10.57
N VAL A 292 -19.47 25.03 -10.08
CA VAL A 292 -20.85 25.51 -9.96
C VAL A 292 -21.53 25.61 -11.33
N GLU A 293 -20.80 26.11 -12.33
CA GLU A 293 -21.31 26.22 -13.70
C GLU A 293 -21.64 24.86 -14.30
N ILE A 294 -20.89 23.80 -13.99
CA ILE A 294 -21.04 22.46 -14.60
C ILE A 294 -22.20 21.64 -14.01
N LEU A 295 -22.68 21.97 -12.81
CA LEU A 295 -23.67 21.15 -12.08
C LEU A 295 -24.99 20.97 -12.83
N ASP A 296 -25.38 21.92 -13.68
CA ASP A 296 -26.60 21.85 -14.49
C ASP A 296 -26.58 20.72 -15.52
N LEU A 297 -25.39 20.28 -15.94
CA LEU A 297 -25.17 19.11 -16.80
C LEU A 297 -25.33 17.77 -16.07
N LYS A 298 -25.62 17.79 -14.77
CA LYS A 298 -25.83 16.60 -13.91
C LYS A 298 -24.69 15.56 -14.04
N PRO A 299 -23.43 15.95 -13.81
CA PRO A 299 -22.31 15.03 -13.90
C PRO A 299 -22.42 13.92 -12.85
N ALA A 300 -21.95 12.72 -13.23
CA ALA A 300 -21.82 11.60 -12.31
C ALA A 300 -20.74 11.85 -11.25
N ALA A 301 -19.68 12.57 -11.62
CA ALA A 301 -18.64 13.04 -10.72
C ALA A 301 -18.00 14.34 -11.26
N ILE A 302 -17.57 15.22 -10.35
CA ILE A 302 -16.59 16.28 -10.61
C ILE A 302 -15.51 16.13 -9.54
N GLU A 303 -14.31 15.72 -9.94
CA GLU A 303 -13.17 15.60 -9.04
C GLU A 303 -12.16 16.71 -9.26
N HIS A 304 -11.69 17.32 -8.17
CA HIS A 304 -10.61 18.30 -8.20
C HIS A 304 -9.26 17.66 -7.90
N LEU A 305 -8.23 18.07 -8.63
CA LEU A 305 -6.81 17.74 -8.43
C LEU A 305 -5.98 19.01 -8.56
N ASP A 306 -5.02 19.24 -7.68
CA ASP A 306 -4.15 20.42 -7.73
C ASP A 306 -2.70 20.11 -8.07
N ALA A 307 -1.94 21.17 -8.38
CA ALA A 307 -0.52 21.06 -8.71
C ALA A 307 0.30 20.45 -7.56
N VAL A 308 -0.04 20.72 -6.29
CA VAL A 308 0.72 20.18 -5.14
C VAL A 308 0.67 18.66 -5.12
N LEU A 309 -0.50 18.07 -5.39
CA LEU A 309 -0.70 16.63 -5.55
C LEU A 309 -0.04 16.10 -6.82
N LEU A 310 -0.31 16.74 -7.96
CA LEU A 310 0.22 16.30 -9.25
C LEU A 310 1.75 16.30 -9.26
N ASP A 311 2.39 17.22 -8.57
CA ASP A 311 3.84 17.31 -8.46
C ASP A 311 4.47 16.14 -7.71
N GLN A 312 3.71 15.47 -6.82
CA GLN A 312 4.20 14.25 -6.15
C GLN A 312 4.43 13.09 -7.13
N THR A 313 3.85 13.15 -8.33
CA THR A 313 4.03 12.12 -9.35
C THR A 313 5.29 12.29 -10.21
N LYS A 314 6.01 13.42 -10.08
CA LYS A 314 7.23 13.69 -10.84
C LYS A 314 8.30 12.62 -10.55
N GLY A 315 8.90 12.08 -11.61
CA GLY A 315 9.93 11.04 -11.52
C GLY A 315 9.42 9.65 -11.13
N GLN A 316 8.11 9.45 -10.95
CA GLN A 316 7.54 8.15 -10.61
C GLN A 316 7.06 7.40 -11.86
N LEU A 317 7.64 6.21 -12.08
CA LEU A 317 7.34 5.37 -13.23
C LEU A 317 5.84 5.02 -13.37
N GLU A 318 5.17 4.73 -12.25
CA GLU A 318 3.75 4.34 -12.21
C GLU A 318 2.84 5.42 -12.83
N PHE A 319 3.18 6.70 -12.65
CA PHE A 319 2.35 7.83 -13.07
C PHE A 319 2.79 8.47 -14.39
N GLN A 320 3.92 8.05 -14.98
CA GLN A 320 4.47 8.70 -16.17
C GLN A 320 3.48 8.72 -17.34
N ALA A 321 2.76 7.62 -17.57
CA ALA A 321 1.74 7.56 -18.63
C ALA A 321 0.58 8.54 -18.39
N ALA A 322 0.14 8.70 -17.13
CA ALA A 322 -0.88 9.67 -16.78
C ALA A 322 -0.36 11.11 -16.95
N ARG A 323 0.87 11.40 -16.49
CA ARG A 323 1.51 12.72 -16.68
C ARG A 323 1.63 13.11 -18.15
N SER A 324 2.04 12.17 -19.00
CA SER A 324 2.14 12.38 -20.45
C SER A 324 0.78 12.62 -21.09
N LEU A 325 -0.25 11.84 -20.74
CA LEU A 325 -1.63 12.06 -21.20
C LEU A 325 -2.14 13.46 -20.83
N LEU A 326 -1.82 13.92 -19.62
CA LEU A 326 -2.23 15.22 -19.09
C LEU A 326 -1.36 16.39 -19.57
N GLU A 327 -0.26 16.11 -20.28
CA GLU A 327 0.75 17.09 -20.73
C GLU A 327 1.33 17.94 -19.58
N LEU A 328 1.40 17.42 -18.35
CA LEU A 328 1.75 18.21 -17.15
C LEU A 328 3.15 18.85 -17.19
N ASP A 329 4.09 18.21 -17.89
CA ASP A 329 5.48 18.67 -18.00
C ASP A 329 5.66 19.74 -19.10
N PHE A 330 4.72 19.82 -20.05
CA PHE A 330 4.79 20.75 -21.20
C PHE A 330 3.78 21.90 -21.09
N LYS A 331 2.63 21.66 -20.47
CA LYS A 331 1.53 22.61 -20.28
C LYS A 331 1.06 22.57 -18.82
N PRO A 332 1.87 23.13 -17.88
CA PRO A 332 1.55 23.10 -16.46
C PRO A 332 0.25 23.87 -16.17
N CYS A 333 -0.45 23.44 -15.13
CA CYS A 333 -1.68 24.06 -14.61
C CYS A 333 -1.66 24.01 -13.09
N GLN A 334 -2.47 24.85 -12.43
CA GLN A 334 -2.60 24.82 -10.96
C GLN A 334 -3.68 23.86 -10.49
N SER A 335 -4.68 23.60 -11.33
CA SER A 335 -5.82 22.75 -11.00
C SER A 335 -6.36 22.01 -12.22
N ILE A 336 -6.95 20.83 -11.99
CA ILE A 336 -7.68 20.02 -12.96
C ILE A 336 -9.02 19.62 -12.33
N LEU A 337 -10.10 19.81 -13.09
CA LEU A 337 -11.38 19.13 -12.85
C LEU A 337 -11.51 17.93 -13.76
N ALA A 338 -11.76 16.75 -13.20
CA ALA A 338 -12.12 15.54 -13.92
C ALA A 338 -13.64 15.34 -13.81
N VAL A 339 -14.35 15.52 -14.92
CA VAL A 339 -15.82 15.50 -15.00
C VAL A 339 -16.26 14.23 -15.71
N GLU A 340 -17.00 13.37 -15.03
CA GLU A 340 -17.56 12.12 -15.59
C GLU A 340 -19.07 12.21 -15.74
N PHE A 341 -19.59 11.65 -16.83
CA PHE A 341 -21.02 11.56 -17.16
C PHE A 341 -21.45 10.12 -17.42
N PHE A 342 -22.69 9.79 -17.05
CA PHE A 342 -23.38 8.53 -17.38
C PHE A 342 -24.62 8.80 -18.24
N GLU A 343 -25.07 7.79 -19.00
CA GLU A 343 -26.35 7.71 -19.75
C GLU A 343 -26.62 8.74 -20.89
N ASP A 344 -25.93 9.88 -20.94
CA ASP A 344 -25.73 10.77 -22.13
C ASP A 344 -24.30 11.33 -22.14
N ALA A 345 -23.32 10.43 -22.11
CA ALA A 345 -21.93 10.79 -21.95
C ALA A 345 -21.40 11.68 -23.09
N ALA A 346 -21.80 11.38 -24.33
CA ALA A 346 -21.33 12.09 -25.52
C ALA A 346 -21.95 13.49 -25.64
N GLY A 347 -23.27 13.62 -25.41
CA GLY A 347 -23.97 14.90 -25.45
C GLY A 347 -23.45 15.87 -24.39
N CYS A 348 -23.41 15.44 -23.13
CA CYS A 348 -22.90 16.23 -22.02
C CYS A 348 -21.43 16.62 -22.20
N SER A 349 -20.57 15.71 -22.70
CA SER A 349 -19.16 16.03 -22.98
C SER A 349 -19.01 17.11 -24.05
N LYS A 350 -19.81 17.04 -25.12
CA LYS A 350 -19.80 18.04 -26.20
C LYS A 350 -20.26 19.40 -25.70
N GLU A 351 -21.30 19.42 -24.88
CA GLU A 351 -21.82 20.66 -24.30
C GLU A 351 -20.83 21.29 -23.32
N LEU A 352 -20.18 20.48 -22.48
CA LEU A 352 -19.15 20.95 -21.57
C LEU A 352 -17.96 21.60 -22.32
N VAL A 353 -17.51 20.98 -23.42
CA VAL A 353 -16.42 21.53 -24.25
C VAL A 353 -16.79 22.89 -24.86
N ARG A 354 -18.06 23.10 -25.23
CA ARG A 354 -18.55 24.37 -25.81
C ARG A 354 -18.55 25.54 -24.82
N ARG A 355 -18.49 25.26 -23.52
CA ARG A 355 -18.44 26.31 -22.49
C ARG A 355 -17.06 26.97 -22.37
N GLU A 356 -16.03 26.38 -23.00
CA GLU A 356 -14.67 26.95 -23.06
C GLU A 356 -14.12 27.36 -21.68
N LEU A 357 -14.39 26.54 -20.66
CA LEU A 357 -13.95 26.79 -19.29
C LEU A 357 -12.45 26.51 -19.14
N GLY A 358 -11.79 27.32 -18.32
CA GLY A 358 -10.38 27.15 -17.96
C GLY A 358 -9.39 27.44 -19.09
N LEU A 359 -8.17 26.94 -18.94
CA LEU A 359 -7.05 27.13 -19.87
C LEU A 359 -7.14 26.22 -21.10
N ARG A 360 -7.63 25.00 -20.91
CA ARG A 360 -7.77 23.97 -21.94
C ARG A 360 -8.66 22.83 -21.46
N THR A 361 -9.14 22.03 -22.40
CA THR A 361 -9.96 20.84 -22.15
C THR A 361 -9.37 19.62 -22.86
N LEU A 362 -9.45 18.44 -22.23
CA LEU A 362 -9.11 17.14 -22.81
C LEU A 362 -10.31 16.19 -22.68
N VAL A 363 -10.84 15.74 -23.82
CA VAL A 363 -11.83 14.65 -23.86
C VAL A 363 -11.08 13.32 -23.90
N VAL A 364 -11.30 12.49 -22.89
CA VAL A 364 -10.66 11.18 -22.77
C VAL A 364 -11.32 10.20 -23.75
N ARG A 365 -10.50 9.47 -24.52
CA ARG A 365 -10.98 8.71 -25.69
C ARG A 365 -11.14 7.23 -25.45
N SER A 366 -10.56 6.70 -24.38
CA SER A 366 -10.60 5.26 -24.09
C SER A 366 -10.72 4.96 -22.60
N ALA A 367 -11.24 3.78 -22.27
CA ALA A 367 -11.28 3.28 -20.90
C ALA A 367 -9.88 3.17 -20.27
N ARG A 368 -8.84 2.88 -21.08
CA ARG A 368 -7.46 2.83 -20.61
C ARG A 368 -6.98 4.19 -20.14
N GLU A 369 -7.20 5.24 -20.92
CA GLU A 369 -6.85 6.61 -20.55
C GLU A 369 -7.64 7.07 -19.32
N ALA A 370 -8.94 6.76 -19.25
CA ALA A 370 -9.75 7.08 -18.08
C ALA A 370 -9.21 6.40 -16.81
N ASN A 371 -8.79 5.14 -16.91
CA ASN A 371 -8.18 4.41 -15.81
C ASN A 371 -6.86 5.05 -15.35
N LEU A 372 -6.06 5.67 -16.24
CA LEU A 372 -4.85 6.40 -15.83
C LEU A 372 -5.21 7.61 -14.95
N VAL A 373 -6.22 8.38 -15.34
CA VAL A 373 -6.70 9.54 -14.57
C VAL A 373 -7.27 9.10 -13.22
N TRP A 374 -8.15 8.10 -13.21
CA TRP A 374 -8.78 7.59 -12.00
C TRP A 374 -7.77 6.95 -11.04
N SER A 375 -6.77 6.23 -11.55
CA SER A 375 -5.72 5.65 -10.72
C SER A 375 -4.87 6.72 -10.05
N LEU A 376 -4.53 7.79 -10.78
CA LEU A 376 -3.84 8.97 -10.21
C LEU A 376 -4.69 9.62 -9.11
N ARG A 377 -5.98 9.89 -9.38
CA ARG A 377 -6.89 10.51 -8.42
C ARG A 377 -7.04 9.68 -7.14
N LYS A 378 -7.17 8.36 -7.26
CA LYS A 378 -7.26 7.44 -6.10
C LYS A 378 -5.96 7.37 -5.31
N ALA A 379 -4.80 7.49 -5.96
CA ALA A 379 -3.50 7.52 -5.30
C ALA A 379 -3.24 8.81 -4.51
N GLY A 380 -3.93 9.91 -4.85
CA GLY A 380 -3.75 11.26 -4.30
C GLY A 380 -3.56 11.32 -2.78
N LEU A 381 -4.47 10.70 -2.02
CA LEU A 381 -4.42 10.62 -0.55
C LEU A 381 -3.03 10.22 -0.01
N SER A 382 -2.43 9.23 -0.66
CA SER A 382 -1.24 8.55 -0.17
C SER A 382 0.03 9.13 -0.79
N LEU A 383 -0.06 9.64 -2.03
CA LEU A 383 1.00 10.39 -2.72
C LEU A 383 1.47 11.62 -1.94
N MET A 384 0.53 12.34 -1.32
CA MET A 384 0.85 13.55 -0.54
C MET A 384 1.90 13.31 0.55
N THR A 385 1.88 12.13 1.17
CA THR A 385 2.84 11.78 2.24
C THR A 385 4.23 11.42 1.72
N GLY A 386 4.34 11.22 0.41
CA GLY A 386 5.61 11.01 -0.28
C GLY A 386 6.41 12.28 -0.55
N ARG A 387 5.86 13.48 -0.28
CA ARG A 387 6.56 14.77 -0.44
C ARG A 387 7.88 14.77 0.29
N ALA A 388 8.94 15.32 -0.31
CA ALA A 388 10.24 15.40 0.34
C ALA A 388 10.31 16.45 1.47
N GLY A 389 11.18 16.22 2.46
CA GLY A 389 11.37 17.09 3.63
C GLY A 389 10.47 16.75 4.83
N ASP A 390 10.64 17.44 5.96
CA ASP A 390 9.89 17.15 7.20
C ASP A 390 8.45 17.65 7.14
N ALA A 391 8.22 18.80 6.51
CA ALA A 391 6.88 19.34 6.33
C ALA A 391 6.07 18.51 5.31
N LYS A 392 4.98 17.90 5.76
CA LYS A 392 4.09 17.06 4.93
C LYS A 392 2.66 17.63 4.91
N PRO A 393 1.91 17.42 3.81
CA PRO A 393 0.47 17.65 3.79
C PRO A 393 -0.23 16.75 4.83
N THR A 394 -0.80 17.39 5.84
CA THR A 394 -1.26 16.75 7.08
C THR A 394 -2.78 16.54 7.11
N THR A 395 -3.26 15.52 7.83
CA THR A 395 -4.68 15.23 8.04
C THR A 395 -5.22 15.87 9.31
N GLY A 396 -6.53 16.06 9.39
CA GLY A 396 -7.28 16.59 10.53
C GLY A 396 -8.45 17.43 10.05
N ILE A 397 -8.14 18.45 9.25
CA ILE A 397 -9.08 19.49 8.80
C ILE A 397 -9.70 19.25 7.41
N GLU A 398 -9.33 18.16 6.74
CA GLU A 398 -9.52 18.04 5.30
C GLU A 398 -10.94 17.67 4.86
N ASP A 399 -11.80 17.09 5.70
CA ASP A 399 -13.02 16.42 5.22
C ASP A 399 -14.28 17.29 5.33
N THR A 400 -14.17 18.54 4.90
CA THR A 400 -15.23 19.51 5.04
C THR A 400 -16.14 19.49 3.83
N ALA A 401 -17.45 19.55 4.08
CA ALA A 401 -18.47 19.61 3.04
C ALA A 401 -19.33 20.86 3.20
N VAL A 402 -19.56 21.57 2.11
CA VAL A 402 -20.52 22.68 1.99
C VAL A 402 -21.48 22.37 0.83
N ARG A 403 -22.50 23.20 0.59
CA ARG A 403 -23.29 23.02 -0.64
C ARG A 403 -22.38 23.28 -1.85
N PRO A 404 -22.49 22.53 -2.95
CA PRO A 404 -21.64 22.73 -4.13
C PRO A 404 -21.58 24.18 -4.64
N LYS A 405 -22.71 24.89 -4.60
CA LYS A 405 -22.80 26.32 -4.97
C LYS A 405 -21.97 27.27 -4.09
N ASP A 406 -21.69 26.85 -2.86
CA ASP A 406 -20.97 27.66 -1.86
C ASP A 406 -19.45 27.35 -1.86
N LEU A 407 -18.99 26.35 -2.62
CA LEU A 407 -17.58 25.95 -2.71
C LEU A 407 -16.62 27.11 -3.03
N PRO A 408 -16.90 28.01 -4.01
CA PRO A 408 -15.99 29.11 -4.32
C PRO A 408 -15.76 30.02 -3.10
N GLY A 409 -16.83 30.39 -2.40
CA GLY A 409 -16.75 31.22 -1.20
C GLY A 409 -16.04 30.51 -0.05
N TYR A 410 -16.31 29.22 0.14
CA TYR A 410 -15.65 28.42 1.17
C TYR A 410 -14.13 28.30 0.95
N VAL A 411 -13.70 28.02 -0.29
CA VAL A 411 -12.28 27.94 -0.64
C VAL A 411 -11.58 29.28 -0.48
N ALA A 412 -12.21 30.39 -0.88
CA ALA A 412 -11.67 31.73 -0.66
C ALA A 412 -11.50 32.03 0.85
N GLY A 413 -12.46 31.62 1.68
CA GLY A 413 -12.37 31.70 3.14
C GLY A 413 -11.17 30.90 3.68
N LEU A 414 -11.03 29.64 3.27
CA LEU A 414 -9.89 28.79 3.66
C LEU A 414 -8.54 29.40 3.29
N GLN A 415 -8.40 29.90 2.07
CA GLN A 415 -7.18 30.57 1.61
C GLN A 415 -6.85 31.80 2.48
N SER A 416 -7.88 32.56 2.89
CA SER A 416 -7.73 33.74 3.75
C SER A 416 -7.28 33.39 5.18
N LEU A 417 -7.66 32.21 5.69
CA LEU A 417 -7.17 31.71 6.99
C LEU A 417 -5.72 31.24 6.91
N MET A 418 -5.32 30.60 5.81
CA MET A 418 -3.97 30.04 5.65
C MET A 418 -2.90 31.07 5.29
N ALA A 419 -3.27 32.14 4.57
CA ALA A 419 -2.31 33.13 4.09
C ALA A 419 -1.54 33.85 5.21
N PRO A 420 -2.16 34.34 6.30
CA PRO A 420 -1.44 34.95 7.43
C PRO A 420 -0.51 33.98 8.17
N LEU A 421 -0.81 32.68 8.13
CA LEU A 421 0.01 31.62 8.74
C LEU A 421 1.17 31.17 7.82
N GLY A 422 1.24 31.69 6.58
CA GLY A 422 2.23 31.31 5.58
C GLY A 422 2.09 29.86 5.10
N LEU A 423 0.91 29.25 5.23
CA LEU A 423 0.69 27.84 4.93
C LEU A 423 0.32 27.63 3.46
N GLN A 424 1.00 26.68 2.83
CA GLN A 424 0.54 26.07 1.58
C GLN A 424 -0.37 24.88 1.90
N ALA A 425 -1.31 24.57 1.03
CA ALA A 425 -2.15 23.40 1.16
C ALA A 425 -2.37 22.72 -0.20
N SER A 426 -2.66 21.42 -0.14
CA SER A 426 -3.18 20.70 -1.28
C SER A 426 -4.70 20.60 -1.22
N TYR A 427 -5.35 20.84 -2.36
CA TYR A 427 -6.80 20.79 -2.56
C TYR A 427 -7.13 19.67 -3.55
N TYR A 428 -7.89 18.69 -3.12
CA TYR A 428 -8.37 17.63 -4.00
C TYR A 428 -9.68 17.05 -3.44
N GLY A 429 -10.58 16.52 -4.25
CA GLY A 429 -11.82 15.97 -3.69
C GLY A 429 -13.01 15.98 -4.62
N HIS A 430 -14.18 15.79 -4.00
CA HIS A 430 -15.47 15.54 -4.62
C HIS A 430 -16.24 16.84 -4.80
N ALA A 431 -15.81 17.67 -5.75
CA ALA A 431 -16.36 19.00 -5.99
C ALA A 431 -17.87 18.96 -6.31
N ALA A 432 -18.34 17.95 -7.05
CA ALA A 432 -19.77 17.77 -7.34
C ALA A 432 -20.63 17.56 -6.07
N ALA A 433 -20.05 16.98 -5.01
CA ALA A 433 -20.71 16.75 -3.74
C ALA A 433 -20.46 17.87 -2.71
N GLY A 434 -19.74 18.94 -3.10
CA GLY A 434 -19.43 20.05 -2.21
C GLY A 434 -18.35 19.75 -1.17
N LEU A 435 -17.55 18.69 -1.36
CA LEU A 435 -16.53 18.24 -0.41
C LEU A 435 -15.14 18.31 -1.03
N LEU A 436 -14.21 19.01 -0.37
CA LEU A 436 -12.79 19.04 -0.75
C LEU A 436 -11.92 18.57 0.39
N HIS A 437 -10.99 17.67 0.10
CA HIS A 437 -9.86 17.33 0.95
C HIS A 437 -8.78 18.41 0.89
N VAL A 438 -8.76 19.28 1.89
CA VAL A 438 -7.76 20.35 2.03
C VAL A 438 -6.72 19.97 3.08
N ARG A 439 -5.45 19.83 2.66
CA ARG A 439 -4.36 19.41 3.55
C ARG A 439 -3.24 20.46 3.63
N PRO A 440 -3.08 21.14 4.77
CA PRO A 440 -1.99 22.09 4.97
C PRO A 440 -0.65 21.35 5.07
N VAL A 441 0.40 21.94 4.51
CA VAL A 441 1.77 21.42 4.57
C VAL A 441 2.40 21.92 5.86
N LEU A 442 2.66 21.01 6.79
CA LEU A 442 3.13 21.30 8.16
C LEU A 442 4.18 20.29 8.59
N ASP A 443 5.14 20.73 9.41
CA ASP A 443 6.03 19.83 10.15
C ASP A 443 5.50 19.62 11.56
N LEU A 444 4.89 18.46 11.82
CA LEU A 444 4.34 18.14 13.15
C LEU A 444 5.41 17.88 14.22
N HIS A 445 6.69 17.79 13.85
CA HIS A 445 7.80 17.79 14.81
C HIS A 445 8.07 19.18 15.39
N SER A 446 7.60 20.24 14.71
CA SER A 446 7.78 21.63 15.13
C SER A 446 6.65 22.08 16.05
N VAL A 447 7.05 22.62 17.22
CA VAL A 447 6.12 23.26 18.16
C VAL A 447 5.39 24.45 17.51
N GLU A 448 6.05 25.15 16.59
CA GLU A 448 5.46 26.30 15.90
C GLU A 448 4.36 25.87 14.93
N ASP A 449 4.64 24.87 14.09
CA ASP A 449 3.67 24.37 13.12
C ASP A 449 2.51 23.64 13.80
N LEU A 450 2.73 22.99 14.95
CA LEU A 450 1.63 22.44 15.75
C LEU A 450 0.68 23.53 16.26
N LYS A 451 1.19 24.69 16.67
CA LYS A 451 0.35 25.84 17.05
C LYS A 451 -0.46 26.36 15.86
N LYS A 452 0.16 26.47 14.69
CA LYS A 452 -0.54 26.84 13.43
C LYS A 452 -1.63 25.83 13.09
N PHE A 453 -1.35 24.53 13.23
CA PHE A 453 -2.32 23.46 13.01
C PHE A 453 -3.55 23.59 13.92
N ARG A 454 -3.32 23.77 15.22
CA ARG A 454 -4.38 23.97 16.22
C ARG A 454 -5.22 25.21 15.92
N GLN A 455 -4.57 26.35 15.63
CA GLN A 455 -5.27 27.57 15.26
C GLN A 455 -6.14 27.36 14.03
N LEU A 456 -5.57 26.79 12.96
CA LEU A 456 -6.28 26.55 11.71
C LEU A 456 -7.46 25.59 11.91
N ALA A 457 -7.32 24.53 12.72
CA ALA A 457 -8.42 23.60 13.01
C ALA A 457 -9.63 24.30 13.65
N ASN A 458 -9.38 25.17 14.63
CA ASN A 458 -10.43 25.97 15.29
C ASN A 458 -11.12 26.91 14.29
N GLU A 459 -10.33 27.62 13.47
CA GLU A 459 -10.85 28.58 12.48
C GLU A 459 -11.63 27.89 11.36
N VAL A 460 -11.17 26.72 10.90
CA VAL A 460 -11.88 25.89 9.90
C VAL A 460 -13.20 25.37 10.47
N SER A 461 -13.24 24.91 11.72
CA SER A 461 -14.48 24.54 12.42
C SER A 461 -15.49 25.70 12.42
N ALA A 462 -15.03 26.91 12.73
CA ALA A 462 -15.87 28.11 12.68
C ALA A 462 -16.35 28.46 11.25
N LEU A 463 -15.45 28.41 10.26
CA LEU A 463 -15.78 28.70 8.86
C LEU A 463 -16.85 27.74 8.33
N VAL A 464 -16.72 26.44 8.58
CA VAL A 464 -17.69 25.43 8.14
C VAL A 464 -19.10 25.75 8.68
N ARG A 465 -19.22 26.20 9.93
CA ARG A 465 -20.50 26.62 10.52
C ARG A 465 -21.11 27.83 9.83
N GLN A 466 -20.29 28.81 9.44
CA GLN A 466 -20.76 29.99 8.69
C GLN A 466 -21.45 29.59 7.37
N PHE A 467 -20.93 28.55 6.71
CA PHE A 467 -21.51 27.99 5.48
C PHE A 467 -22.65 26.99 5.72
N LYS A 468 -23.00 26.69 6.98
CA LYS A 468 -23.91 25.60 7.38
C LYS A 468 -23.48 24.24 6.78
N GLY A 469 -22.16 24.03 6.72
CA GLY A 469 -21.52 22.83 6.20
C GLY A 469 -21.45 21.70 7.20
N SER A 470 -20.58 20.72 6.93
CA SER A 470 -20.23 19.62 7.81
C SER A 470 -18.71 19.54 7.98
N LEU A 471 -18.24 19.42 9.22
CA LEU A 471 -16.82 19.19 9.53
C LEU A 471 -16.41 17.72 9.27
N ALA A 472 -17.39 16.82 9.19
CA ALA A 472 -17.22 15.42 8.85
C ALA A 472 -18.13 15.08 7.66
N GLY A 473 -17.53 14.96 6.47
CA GLY A 473 -18.22 14.59 5.24
C GLY A 473 -18.29 13.09 5.03
N GLU A 474 -17.13 12.40 5.04
CA GLU A 474 -17.01 10.96 4.76
C GLU A 474 -15.95 10.20 5.59
N HIS A 475 -15.01 10.88 6.24
CA HIS A 475 -13.95 10.27 7.05
C HIS A 475 -14.41 9.90 8.47
N GLY A 476 -15.52 10.48 8.94
CA GLY A 476 -16.05 10.34 10.31
C GLY A 476 -15.61 11.47 11.25
N VAL A 477 -16.00 11.41 12.52
CA VAL A 477 -15.62 12.31 13.61
C VAL A 477 -14.28 11.88 14.21
N GLY A 478 -14.18 10.62 14.63
CA GLY A 478 -12.99 10.07 15.29
C GLY A 478 -12.44 10.91 16.45
N ILE A 479 -11.13 10.82 16.66
CA ILE A 479 -10.35 11.68 17.57
C ILE A 479 -10.23 13.10 16.99
N ALA A 480 -10.07 13.22 15.67
CA ALA A 480 -9.74 14.50 15.04
C ALA A 480 -10.82 15.59 15.17
N ARG A 481 -12.09 15.19 15.34
CA ARG A 481 -13.21 16.15 15.29
C ARG A 481 -14.10 16.11 16.51
N THR A 482 -13.89 15.16 17.42
CA THR A 482 -14.73 14.96 18.61
C THR A 482 -14.84 16.22 19.46
N GLU A 483 -13.73 16.92 19.67
CA GLU A 483 -13.70 18.14 20.50
C GLU A 483 -14.55 19.28 19.90
N PHE A 484 -14.78 19.29 18.59
CA PHE A 484 -15.58 20.32 17.91
C PHE A 484 -17.07 19.97 17.85
N MET A 485 -17.48 18.76 18.26
CA MET A 485 -18.85 18.29 18.09
C MET A 485 -19.87 19.20 18.78
N VAL A 486 -19.57 19.69 19.98
CA VAL A 486 -20.44 20.63 20.73
C VAL A 486 -20.76 21.86 19.87
N GLU A 487 -19.76 22.43 19.23
CA GLU A 487 -19.93 23.62 18.39
C GLU A 487 -20.69 23.34 17.09
N GLN A 488 -20.49 22.15 16.51
CA GLN A 488 -21.05 21.75 15.23
C GLN A 488 -22.53 21.36 15.34
N VAL A 489 -22.90 20.54 16.33
CA VAL A 489 -24.29 20.06 16.49
C VAL A 489 -25.11 20.85 17.53
N GLY A 490 -24.46 21.53 18.48
CA GLY A 490 -25.13 22.22 19.59
C GLY A 490 -25.39 21.31 20.80
N ASP A 491 -25.61 21.91 21.96
CA ASP A 491 -25.76 21.18 23.23
C ASP A 491 -27.01 20.28 23.26
N GLY A 492 -28.12 20.71 22.66
CA GLY A 492 -29.38 19.95 22.62
C GLY A 492 -29.20 18.64 21.87
N LEU A 493 -28.79 18.72 20.59
CA LEU A 493 -28.54 17.52 19.78
C LEU A 493 -27.38 16.67 20.31
N LEU A 494 -26.37 17.27 20.93
CA LEU A 494 -25.33 16.49 21.60
C LEU A 494 -25.88 15.72 22.81
N GLY A 495 -26.83 16.31 23.56
CA GLY A 495 -27.59 15.62 24.60
C GLY A 495 -28.32 14.40 24.05
N VAL A 496 -29.04 14.55 22.94
CA VAL A 496 -29.70 13.43 22.23
C VAL A 496 -28.70 12.34 21.86
N MET A 497 -27.53 12.71 21.31
CA MET A 497 -26.49 11.72 20.98
C MET A 497 -25.97 10.97 22.22
N ARG A 498 -25.84 11.65 23.37
CA ARG A 498 -25.44 11.00 24.64
C ARG A 498 -26.49 10.00 25.12
N GLU A 499 -27.77 10.36 25.04
CA GLU A 499 -28.87 9.47 25.44
C GLU A 499 -28.97 8.23 24.54
N ILE A 500 -28.84 8.42 23.22
CA ILE A 500 -28.75 7.32 22.26
C ILE A 500 -27.56 6.42 22.60
N LYS A 501 -26.37 7.00 22.81
CA LYS A 501 -25.17 6.25 23.21
C LYS A 501 -25.41 5.43 24.48
N ALA A 502 -25.99 6.03 25.51
CA ALA A 502 -26.27 5.35 26.78
C ALA A 502 -27.28 4.20 26.64
N SER A 503 -28.24 4.32 25.72
CA SER A 503 -29.24 3.28 25.45
C SER A 503 -28.68 2.04 24.74
N PHE A 504 -27.65 2.22 23.91
CA PHE A 504 -26.95 1.12 23.23
C PHE A 504 -25.77 0.57 24.03
N ASP A 505 -25.11 1.43 24.81
CA ASP A 505 -23.89 1.12 25.53
C ASP A 505 -23.85 1.85 26.90
N PRO A 506 -24.61 1.35 27.89
CA PRO A 506 -24.75 1.99 29.20
C PRO A 506 -23.45 2.02 30.01
N HIS A 507 -22.47 1.18 29.67
CA HIS A 507 -21.17 1.12 30.33
C HIS A 507 -20.08 1.91 29.59
N ASN A 508 -20.43 2.59 28.48
CA ASN A 508 -19.47 3.29 27.62
C ASN A 508 -18.28 2.41 27.20
N LEU A 509 -18.56 1.13 26.92
CA LEU A 509 -17.60 0.11 26.52
C LEU A 509 -17.09 0.32 25.09
N LEU A 510 -17.99 0.65 24.16
CA LEU A 510 -17.76 0.67 22.72
C LEU A 510 -17.17 2.00 22.23
N ASN A 511 -15.93 1.96 21.79
CA ASN A 511 -15.17 3.03 21.15
C ASN A 511 -15.30 4.43 21.83
N PRO A 512 -15.04 4.53 23.14
CA PRO A 512 -15.38 5.71 23.94
C PRO A 512 -14.64 6.99 23.50
N GLY A 513 -15.28 8.14 23.74
CA GLY A 513 -14.72 9.48 23.56
C GLY A 513 -14.62 9.99 22.12
N LYS A 514 -15.08 9.24 21.12
CA LYS A 514 -14.96 9.63 19.69
C LYS A 514 -16.18 10.36 19.15
N VAL A 515 -17.26 9.68 18.74
CA VAL A 515 -18.45 10.36 18.21
C VAL A 515 -19.12 11.25 19.26
N VAL A 516 -19.17 10.76 20.51
CA VAL A 516 -19.65 11.51 21.66
C VAL A 516 -18.45 11.88 22.54
N PRO A 517 -18.09 13.17 22.65
CA PRO A 517 -16.94 13.61 23.42
C PRO A 517 -17.13 13.38 24.92
N ASP A 518 -16.07 12.88 25.57
CA ASP A 518 -15.93 12.75 27.03
C ASP A 518 -14.71 13.50 27.58
N GLY A 519 -14.07 14.33 26.75
CA GLY A 519 -12.95 15.20 27.11
C GLY A 519 -11.57 14.55 27.03
N ARG A 520 -11.47 13.26 26.68
CA ARG A 520 -10.16 12.57 26.65
C ARG A 520 -9.30 12.89 25.43
N PHE A 521 -9.89 13.39 24.35
CA PHE A 521 -9.22 13.59 23.06
C PHE A 521 -9.29 15.03 22.59
N THR A 522 -8.16 15.51 22.06
CA THR A 522 -8.01 16.80 21.39
C THR A 522 -7.22 16.60 20.09
N ILE A 523 -7.40 17.43 19.05
CA ILE A 523 -6.79 17.21 17.72
C ILE A 523 -5.25 17.23 17.72
N ASP A 524 -4.63 17.80 18.75
CA ASP A 524 -3.18 17.98 18.89
C ASP A 524 -2.56 17.11 20.00
N ALA A 525 -3.34 16.22 20.61
CA ALA A 525 -2.86 15.23 21.57
C ALA A 525 -2.63 13.86 20.90
N ASP A 526 -1.90 12.97 21.59
CA ASP A 526 -1.62 11.59 21.15
C ASP A 526 -1.07 11.46 19.71
N LEU A 527 -0.36 12.50 19.27
CA LEU A 527 0.24 12.52 17.95
C LEU A 527 1.31 11.43 17.83
N ARG A 528 1.29 10.78 16.68
CA ARG A 528 2.29 9.79 16.27
C ARG A 528 3.68 10.42 16.13
N LEU A 529 3.74 11.63 15.59
CA LEU A 529 4.94 12.45 15.55
C LEU A 529 4.74 13.54 16.60
N LYS A 530 5.57 13.53 17.65
CA LYS A 530 5.45 14.47 18.77
C LYS A 530 6.41 15.64 18.58
N PRO A 531 6.04 16.86 18.97
CA PRO A 531 6.96 17.99 18.93
C PRO A 531 8.24 17.69 19.70
N GLY A 532 9.40 17.96 19.09
CA GLY A 532 10.72 17.70 19.68
C GLY A 532 11.13 16.23 19.77
N HIS A 533 10.32 15.29 19.25
CA HIS A 533 10.70 13.88 19.15
C HIS A 533 11.53 13.65 17.90
N GLU A 534 12.83 13.43 18.07
CA GLU A 534 13.73 12.99 17.00
C GLU A 534 14.04 11.50 17.18
N LEU A 535 13.87 10.70 16.12
CA LEU A 535 14.24 9.29 16.14
C LEU A 535 15.77 9.14 16.20
N LYS A 536 16.29 8.91 17.41
CA LYS A 536 17.73 8.68 17.64
C LYS A 536 18.13 7.28 17.21
N LEU A 537 18.90 7.18 16.14
CA LEU A 537 19.38 5.90 15.64
C LEU A 537 20.56 5.40 16.49
N PRO A 538 20.58 4.11 16.90
CA PRO A 538 21.70 3.52 17.64
C PRO A 538 22.89 3.17 16.73
N PHE A 539 22.89 3.63 15.49
CA PHE A 539 23.90 3.41 14.46
C PHE A 539 23.95 4.62 13.52
N GLN A 540 25.04 4.76 12.77
CA GLN A 540 25.17 5.77 11.72
C GLN A 540 24.79 5.14 10.37
N PRO A 541 23.74 5.62 9.69
CA PRO A 541 23.37 5.12 8.36
C PRO A 541 24.51 5.30 7.35
N ILE A 542 24.77 4.27 6.53
CA ILE A 542 25.76 4.33 5.45
C ILE A 542 25.15 4.39 4.05
N LEU A 543 23.88 3.98 3.89
CA LEU A 543 23.14 4.19 2.66
C LEU A 543 22.65 5.64 2.56
N ALA A 544 22.66 6.17 1.35
CA ALA A 544 22.33 7.54 1.03
C ALA A 544 20.82 7.81 0.97
N PHE A 545 19.97 6.81 0.66
CA PHE A 545 18.54 7.02 0.38
C PHE A 545 18.32 8.10 -0.71
N ALA A 546 19.20 8.08 -1.71
CA ALA A 546 19.39 9.11 -2.73
C ALA A 546 18.20 9.24 -3.68
N ALA A 547 17.46 8.16 -3.94
CA ALA A 547 16.27 8.19 -4.79
C ALA A 547 15.13 9.08 -4.26
N LYS A 548 15.18 9.52 -2.99
CA LYS A 548 14.07 10.28 -2.39
C LYS A 548 14.50 11.36 -1.40
N ASP A 549 14.59 11.04 -0.10
CA ASP A 549 14.73 12.03 0.98
C ASP A 549 16.13 12.12 1.59
N GLY A 550 17.10 11.37 1.07
CA GLY A 550 18.49 11.43 1.53
C GLY A 550 18.71 10.96 2.97
N SER A 551 17.71 10.33 3.60
CA SER A 551 17.71 10.01 5.03
C SER A 551 16.96 8.72 5.34
N PHE A 552 17.56 7.91 6.22
CA PHE A 552 16.95 6.72 6.79
C PHE A 552 15.62 7.04 7.49
N THR A 553 15.65 8.02 8.40
CA THR A 553 14.49 8.40 9.23
C THR A 553 13.37 8.96 8.37
N ARG A 554 13.67 9.88 7.44
CA ARG A 554 12.65 10.44 6.54
C ARG A 554 12.01 9.37 5.67
N ASN A 555 12.78 8.41 5.13
CA ASN A 555 12.23 7.27 4.39
C ASN A 555 11.34 6.37 5.28
N LEU A 556 11.68 6.16 6.55
CA LEU A 556 10.85 5.41 7.50
C LEU A 556 9.55 6.15 7.86
N GLU A 557 9.60 7.48 7.99
CA GLU A 557 8.47 8.33 8.36
C GLU A 557 7.48 8.58 7.22
N GLN A 558 7.89 8.38 5.96
CA GLN A 558 6.97 8.40 4.80
C GLN A 558 5.77 7.44 4.95
N CYS A 559 5.91 6.36 5.72
CA CYS A 559 4.80 5.45 5.96
C CYS A 559 3.74 6.10 6.86
N ASN A 560 2.72 6.73 6.32
CA ASN A 560 1.64 7.37 7.09
C ASN A 560 0.58 6.42 7.68
N GLY A 561 0.68 5.10 7.48
CA GLY A 561 -0.28 4.14 8.05
C GLY A 561 -1.52 3.86 7.19
N CYS A 562 -1.82 4.68 6.17
CA CYS A 562 -2.10 4.19 4.82
C CYS A 562 -2.97 2.94 4.63
N GLY A 563 -2.27 1.80 4.69
CA GLY A 563 -2.73 0.50 4.26
C GLY A 563 -2.60 0.26 2.76
N GLY A 564 -2.04 1.18 1.97
CA GLY A 564 -1.85 0.98 0.53
C GLY A 564 -1.05 -0.29 0.18
N CYS A 565 -0.26 -0.80 1.12
CA CYS A 565 0.46 -2.08 1.03
C CYS A 565 -0.36 -3.34 1.32
N ARG A 566 -1.65 -3.19 1.67
CA ARG A 566 -2.61 -4.29 1.85
C ARG A 566 -3.50 -4.52 0.64
N LYS A 567 -3.31 -3.74 -0.44
CA LYS A 567 -4.01 -3.96 -1.71
C LYS A 567 -3.67 -5.35 -2.23
N ASP A 568 -4.66 -6.02 -2.81
CA ASP A 568 -4.50 -7.33 -3.42
C ASP A 568 -3.99 -7.22 -4.86
N THR A 569 -2.84 -6.56 -5.03
CA THR A 569 -2.13 -6.54 -6.32
C THR A 569 -1.00 -7.57 -6.29
N PRO A 570 -0.74 -8.33 -7.37
CA PRO A 570 0.21 -9.43 -7.33
C PRO A 570 1.60 -9.05 -6.78
N THR A 571 2.07 -7.84 -7.06
CA THR A 571 3.43 -7.37 -6.72
C THR A 571 3.58 -6.84 -5.29
N MET A 572 2.55 -6.17 -4.74
CA MET A 572 2.66 -5.44 -3.48
C MET A 572 2.66 -6.37 -2.26
N CYS A 573 3.77 -6.39 -1.51
CA CYS A 573 3.97 -7.23 -0.31
C CYS A 573 3.44 -8.68 -0.44
N PRO A 574 4.13 -9.54 -1.21
CA PRO A 574 3.67 -10.91 -1.47
C PRO A 574 3.45 -11.75 -0.21
N THR A 575 4.19 -11.49 0.87
CA THR A 575 4.00 -12.14 2.16
C THR A 575 2.70 -11.75 2.86
N PHE A 576 2.21 -10.53 2.64
CA PHE A 576 0.90 -10.11 3.15
C PHE A 576 -0.21 -10.81 2.38
N ILE A 577 -0.13 -10.84 1.05
CA ILE A 577 -1.09 -11.56 0.20
C ILE A 577 -1.18 -13.04 0.62
N ALA A 578 -0.04 -13.67 0.87
CA ALA A 578 0.04 -15.06 1.28
C ALA A 578 -0.49 -15.37 2.70
N THR A 579 -0.62 -14.38 3.59
CA THR A 579 -0.89 -14.64 5.03
C THR A 579 -2.01 -13.82 5.66
N GLY A 580 -2.32 -12.66 5.10
CA GLY A 580 -3.23 -11.65 5.67
C GLY A 580 -2.74 -10.99 6.97
N GLN A 581 -1.51 -11.27 7.43
CA GLN A 581 -1.01 -10.76 8.72
C GLN A 581 -0.41 -9.36 8.59
N GLU A 582 -0.78 -8.43 9.47
CA GLU A 582 -0.38 -7.02 9.39
C GLU A 582 1.15 -6.82 9.36
N ILE A 583 1.92 -7.60 10.14
CA ILE A 583 3.41 -7.59 10.15
C ILE A 583 4.03 -7.89 8.79
N MET A 584 3.31 -8.59 7.90
CA MET A 584 3.80 -8.96 6.58
C MET A 584 3.63 -7.84 5.54
N SER A 585 2.91 -6.77 5.88
CA SER A 585 2.70 -5.59 5.04
C SER A 585 3.83 -4.56 5.20
N THR A 586 3.99 -3.67 4.22
CA THR A 586 4.98 -2.56 4.28
C THR A 586 4.78 -1.70 5.53
N ARG A 587 3.53 -1.34 5.86
CA ARG A 587 3.26 -0.47 7.01
C ARG A 587 3.46 -1.19 8.34
N GLY A 588 3.11 -2.47 8.41
CA GLY A 588 3.37 -3.26 9.61
C GLY A 588 4.86 -3.34 9.90
N ARG A 589 5.69 -3.59 8.88
CA ARG A 589 7.15 -3.55 9.01
C ARG A 589 7.67 -2.18 9.40
N ALA A 590 7.19 -1.11 8.76
CA ALA A 590 7.61 0.25 9.10
C ALA A 590 7.26 0.62 10.54
N ASN A 591 6.07 0.25 11.02
CA ASN A 591 5.65 0.46 12.40
C ASN A 591 6.46 -0.37 13.39
N ALA A 592 6.74 -1.64 13.09
CA ALA A 592 7.59 -2.49 13.92
C ALA A 592 9.04 -1.98 13.99
N ILE A 593 9.61 -1.54 12.86
CA ILE A 593 10.93 -0.90 12.83
C ILE A 593 10.94 0.36 13.69
N ARG A 594 9.93 1.24 13.53
CA ARG A 594 9.83 2.48 14.33
C ARG A 594 9.71 2.16 15.82
N ALA A 595 8.79 1.28 16.19
CA ALA A 595 8.59 0.87 17.58
C ALA A 595 9.85 0.28 18.21
N ALA A 596 10.58 -0.57 17.47
CA ALA A 596 11.85 -1.11 17.92
C ALA A 596 12.91 -0.02 18.14
N LEU A 597 13.09 0.89 17.19
CA LEU A 597 14.06 1.98 17.29
C LEU A 597 13.70 3.01 18.38
N GLU A 598 12.41 3.21 18.64
CA GLU A 598 11.89 4.03 19.74
C GLU A 598 11.85 3.28 21.09
N MET A 599 12.28 2.01 21.12
CA MET A 599 12.29 1.18 22.32
C MET A 599 10.90 0.98 22.96
N ARG A 600 9.83 1.06 22.16
CA ARG A 600 8.46 0.94 22.65
C ARG A 600 8.14 -0.47 23.14
N GLY A 601 7.86 -0.57 24.45
CA GLY A 601 7.57 -1.84 25.12
C GLY A 601 8.78 -2.78 25.22
N LEU A 602 9.99 -2.30 24.90
CA LEU A 602 11.23 -3.06 25.02
C LEU A 602 11.86 -2.74 26.37
N ASN A 603 11.87 -3.71 27.30
CA ASN A 603 12.48 -3.57 28.63
C ASN A 603 14.03 -3.46 28.56
N HIS A 604 14.55 -2.35 28.05
CA HIS A 604 15.99 -2.07 27.85
C HIS A 604 16.70 -3.08 26.93
N ALA A 605 15.96 -3.78 26.07
CA ALA A 605 16.51 -4.70 25.09
C ALA A 605 17.22 -3.94 23.96
N ASP A 606 18.25 -4.55 23.37
CA ASP A 606 18.90 -3.97 22.20
C ASP A 606 17.90 -3.82 21.04
N PRO A 607 17.63 -2.60 20.53
CA PRO A 607 16.65 -2.40 19.45
C PRO A 607 17.04 -3.17 18.19
N LEU A 608 18.34 -3.43 17.97
CA LEU A 608 18.84 -4.15 16.80
C LEU A 608 18.71 -5.67 16.92
N ALA A 609 18.48 -6.20 18.12
CA ALA A 609 18.38 -7.65 18.39
C ALA A 609 17.01 -8.08 18.96
N CYS A 610 16.02 -7.18 18.99
CA CYS A 610 14.66 -7.50 19.47
C CYS A 610 13.87 -8.38 18.48
N ALA A 611 12.89 -9.10 19.00
CA ALA A 611 12.04 -10.01 18.23
C ALA A 611 11.13 -9.25 17.25
N GLU A 612 10.69 -8.05 17.63
CA GLU A 612 9.88 -7.12 16.84
C GLU A 612 10.58 -6.75 15.54
N LEU A 613 11.86 -6.35 15.65
CA LEU A 613 12.67 -6.02 14.49
C LEU A 613 12.94 -7.28 13.65
N GLU A 614 13.22 -8.41 14.28
CA GLU A 614 13.42 -9.68 13.55
C GLU A 614 12.18 -10.09 12.74
N ALA A 615 10.98 -9.93 13.30
CA ALA A 615 9.73 -10.22 12.60
C ALA A 615 9.54 -9.32 11.36
N ALA A 616 9.93 -8.05 11.46
CA ALA A 616 9.85 -7.09 10.36
C ALA A 616 10.86 -7.40 9.23
N LEU A 617 12.11 -7.72 9.60
CA LEU A 617 13.21 -7.90 8.65
C LEU A 617 13.23 -9.29 8.00
N SER A 618 13.04 -10.34 8.80
CA SER A 618 13.25 -11.73 8.37
C SER A 618 12.28 -12.16 7.27
N ASN A 619 11.05 -11.64 7.30
CA ASN A 619 9.99 -11.99 6.36
C ASN A 619 9.91 -11.05 5.14
N CYS A 620 10.73 -10.00 5.08
CA CYS A 620 10.79 -9.13 3.91
C CYS A 620 11.64 -9.76 2.80
N LEU A 621 11.08 -9.89 1.59
CA LEU A 621 11.75 -10.50 0.43
C LEU A 621 12.80 -9.60 -0.24
N SER A 622 12.93 -8.34 0.18
CA SER A 622 13.79 -7.34 -0.49
C SER A 622 13.50 -7.19 -2.00
N CYS A 623 12.22 -7.38 -2.39
CA CYS A 623 11.78 -7.36 -3.79
C CYS A 623 11.66 -5.95 -4.38
N LYS A 624 11.77 -4.90 -3.54
CA LYS A 624 11.58 -3.48 -3.89
C LYS A 624 10.18 -3.07 -4.38
N ALA A 625 9.20 -3.97 -4.39
CA ALA A 625 7.83 -3.62 -4.78
C ALA A 625 7.25 -2.41 -4.03
N CYS A 626 7.65 -2.19 -2.77
CA CYS A 626 7.19 -1.04 -1.99
C CYS A 626 7.65 0.32 -2.53
N THR A 627 8.67 0.41 -3.39
CA THR A 627 9.10 1.68 -3.98
C THR A 627 8.17 2.13 -5.10
N SER A 628 7.67 1.18 -5.90
CA SER A 628 6.79 1.43 -7.03
C SER A 628 5.31 1.30 -6.69
N GLU A 629 4.93 0.37 -5.81
CA GLU A 629 3.52 0.06 -5.53
C GLU A 629 2.94 0.85 -4.35
N CYS A 630 3.81 1.33 -3.44
CA CYS A 630 3.37 2.08 -2.27
C CYS A 630 3.25 3.52 -2.72
N PRO A 631 2.09 4.17 -2.59
CA PRO A 631 1.98 5.56 -3.02
C PRO A 631 2.90 6.51 -2.23
N SER A 632 3.27 6.14 -0.99
CA SER A 632 4.26 6.87 -0.19
C SER A 632 5.72 6.53 -0.54
N ASN A 633 5.98 5.63 -1.51
CA ASN A 633 7.29 5.11 -1.98
C ASN A 633 8.30 4.71 -0.90
N VAL A 634 7.84 4.17 0.23
CA VAL A 634 8.72 3.71 1.31
C VAL A 634 9.64 2.59 0.80
N ASN A 635 10.96 2.76 0.91
CA ASN A 635 11.91 1.74 0.48
C ASN A 635 12.30 0.79 1.62
N LEU A 636 11.47 -0.24 1.87
CA LEU A 636 11.75 -1.27 2.88
C LEU A 636 12.98 -2.12 2.57
N ALA A 637 13.39 -2.23 1.30
CA ALA A 637 14.57 -3.02 0.93
C ALA A 637 15.87 -2.36 1.43
N LEU A 638 15.98 -1.02 1.32
CA LEU A 638 17.10 -0.26 1.87
C LEU A 638 17.06 -0.23 3.40
N LEU A 639 15.89 0.01 4.02
CA LEU A 639 15.75 -0.04 5.48
C LEU A 639 16.22 -1.39 6.04
N LYS A 640 15.81 -2.50 5.41
CA LYS A 640 16.27 -3.83 5.82
C LYS A 640 17.77 -3.99 5.67
N ALA A 641 18.35 -3.56 4.54
CA ALA A 641 19.79 -3.70 4.29
C ALA A 641 20.61 -2.92 5.32
N GLU A 642 20.20 -1.68 5.64
CA GLU A 642 20.82 -0.83 6.66
C GLU A 642 20.71 -1.44 8.06
N LEU A 643 19.52 -1.89 8.46
CA LEU A 643 19.30 -2.46 9.80
C LEU A 643 20.05 -3.78 10.01
N LEU A 644 20.11 -4.64 8.98
CA LEU A 644 20.95 -5.83 9.02
C LEU A 644 22.43 -5.47 9.09
N HIS A 645 22.87 -4.43 8.39
CA HIS A 645 24.25 -3.95 8.47
C HIS A 645 24.59 -3.44 9.87
N ALA A 646 23.74 -2.59 10.45
CA ALA A 646 23.88 -2.10 11.81
C ALA A 646 23.99 -3.26 12.81
N ARG A 647 23.14 -4.28 12.66
CA ARG A 647 23.21 -5.52 13.46
C ARG A 647 24.54 -6.25 13.30
N ILE A 648 25.03 -6.42 12.07
CA ILE A 648 26.32 -7.06 11.78
C ILE A 648 27.48 -6.26 12.40
N ARG A 649 27.44 -4.93 12.34
CA ARG A 649 28.46 -4.07 12.97
C ARG A 649 28.52 -4.24 14.48
N LYS A 650 27.38 -4.48 15.12
CA LYS A 650 27.26 -4.63 16.58
C LYS A 650 27.51 -6.06 17.08
N HIS A 651 26.92 -7.06 16.43
CA HIS A 651 26.92 -8.45 16.90
C HIS A 651 27.81 -9.39 16.07
N GLY A 652 28.39 -8.89 14.98
CA GLY A 652 29.21 -9.68 14.07
C GLY A 652 28.42 -10.39 12.96
N LEU A 653 29.16 -10.89 11.97
CA LEU A 653 28.62 -11.58 10.80
C LEU A 653 28.58 -13.09 11.02
N LEU A 654 27.39 -13.69 10.97
CA LEU A 654 27.19 -15.13 11.16
C LEU A 654 27.78 -15.94 10.00
N LEU A 655 28.10 -17.21 10.27
CA LEU A 655 28.68 -18.12 9.26
C LEU A 655 27.75 -18.28 8.03
N ARG A 656 26.45 -18.42 8.26
CA ARG A 656 25.43 -18.52 7.21
C ARG A 656 25.41 -17.29 6.31
N GLU A 657 25.40 -16.10 6.89
CA GLU A 657 25.41 -14.82 6.16
C GLU A 657 26.71 -14.67 5.37
N ARG A 658 27.85 -15.07 5.96
CA ARG A 658 29.15 -15.09 5.30
C ARG A 658 29.17 -16.03 4.08
N LEU A 659 28.55 -17.20 4.20
CA LEU A 659 28.42 -18.18 3.12
C LEU A 659 27.58 -17.61 1.96
N PHE A 660 26.35 -17.15 2.25
CA PHE A 660 25.46 -16.58 1.23
C PHE A 660 25.99 -15.28 0.61
N SER A 661 26.79 -14.51 1.35
CA SER A 661 27.43 -13.33 0.78
C SER A 661 28.59 -13.69 -0.17
N SER A 662 29.14 -14.91 -0.09
CA SER A 662 30.37 -15.33 -0.78
C SER A 662 30.15 -16.31 -1.94
N VAL A 663 28.96 -16.30 -2.57
CA VAL A 663 28.58 -17.25 -3.63
C VAL A 663 29.56 -17.35 -4.80
N ASP A 664 30.26 -16.26 -5.18
CA ASP A 664 31.29 -16.32 -6.24
C ASP A 664 32.48 -17.21 -5.84
N ARG A 665 32.90 -17.17 -4.56
CA ARG A 665 33.97 -18.06 -4.06
C ARG A 665 33.50 -19.52 -4.04
N LEU A 666 32.26 -19.76 -3.61
CA LEU A 666 31.67 -21.10 -3.62
C LEU A 666 31.57 -21.66 -5.03
N GLY A 667 31.16 -20.85 -6.01
CA GLY A 667 31.13 -21.25 -7.42
C GLY A 667 32.51 -21.66 -7.96
N ARG A 668 33.56 -20.90 -7.62
CA ARG A 668 34.94 -21.24 -8.01
C ARG A 668 35.38 -22.58 -7.44
N LEU A 669 35.12 -22.83 -6.15
CA LEU A 669 35.47 -24.07 -5.47
C LEU A 669 34.64 -25.25 -5.97
N GLY A 670 33.32 -25.06 -6.09
CA GLY A 670 32.38 -26.09 -6.56
C GLY A 670 32.69 -26.59 -7.97
N CYS A 671 33.18 -25.71 -8.85
CA CYS A 671 33.60 -26.06 -10.21
C CYS A 671 35.01 -26.69 -10.30
N LEU A 672 35.76 -26.86 -9.22
CA LEU A 672 37.04 -27.60 -9.25
C LEU A 672 36.80 -29.09 -9.44
N LEU A 673 35.80 -29.66 -8.75
CA LEU A 673 35.40 -31.06 -8.82
C LEU A 673 33.87 -31.16 -8.91
N PRO A 674 33.25 -30.72 -10.03
CA PRO A 674 31.80 -30.55 -10.13
C PRO A 674 31.00 -31.84 -9.92
N SER A 675 31.51 -32.99 -10.35
CA SER A 675 30.84 -34.28 -10.10
C SER A 675 30.75 -34.61 -8.61
N LEU A 676 31.83 -34.35 -7.85
CA LEU A 676 31.84 -34.55 -6.40
C LEU A 676 30.94 -33.51 -5.71
N SER A 677 31.08 -32.24 -6.08
CA SER A 677 30.25 -31.15 -5.54
C SER A 677 28.76 -31.45 -5.76
N ASN A 678 28.33 -31.85 -6.95
CA ASN A 678 26.92 -32.14 -7.21
C ASN A 678 26.43 -33.39 -6.48
N ALA A 679 27.24 -34.44 -6.41
CA ALA A 679 26.91 -35.62 -5.58
C ALA A 679 26.72 -35.24 -4.09
N THR A 680 27.54 -34.30 -3.57
CA THR A 680 27.33 -33.79 -2.21
C THR A 680 26.07 -32.95 -2.08
N LEU A 681 25.74 -32.14 -3.10
CA LEU A 681 24.51 -31.35 -3.12
C LEU A 681 23.25 -32.22 -3.21
N ASP A 682 23.32 -33.42 -3.79
CA ASP A 682 22.18 -34.34 -3.95
C ASP A 682 21.99 -35.30 -2.76
N SER A 683 22.99 -35.41 -1.88
CA SER A 683 22.90 -36.26 -0.69
C SER A 683 21.90 -35.73 0.34
N LEU A 684 20.83 -36.49 0.57
CA LEU A 684 19.82 -36.19 1.59
C LEU A 684 20.42 -36.09 3.00
N PHE A 685 21.43 -36.91 3.31
CA PHE A 685 22.14 -36.86 4.58
C PHE A 685 22.85 -35.52 4.78
N LEU A 686 23.59 -35.06 3.76
CA LEU A 686 24.28 -33.77 3.83
C LEU A 686 23.31 -32.60 3.83
N ARG A 687 22.21 -32.66 3.07
CA ARG A 687 21.13 -31.65 3.15
C ARG A 687 20.55 -31.58 4.56
N GLY A 688 20.29 -32.72 5.20
CA GLY A 688 19.84 -32.77 6.59
C GLY A 688 20.84 -32.15 7.57
N LEU A 689 22.15 -32.34 7.34
CA LEU A 689 23.20 -31.67 8.12
C LEU A 689 23.17 -30.14 7.90
N LEU A 690 23.09 -29.68 6.65
CA LEU A 690 23.00 -28.26 6.30
C LEU A 690 21.74 -27.60 6.88
N THR A 691 20.62 -28.32 6.98
CA THR A 691 19.41 -27.85 7.69
C THR A 691 19.71 -27.62 9.16
N LYS A 692 20.36 -28.58 9.85
CA LYS A 692 20.67 -28.46 11.28
C LYS A 692 21.72 -27.39 11.59
N THR A 693 22.74 -27.22 10.74
CA THR A 693 23.86 -26.33 11.03
C THR A 693 23.71 -24.93 10.44
N LEU A 694 23.13 -24.81 9.24
CA LEU A 694 23.02 -23.55 8.49
C LEU A 694 21.57 -23.15 8.21
N GLY A 695 20.58 -23.94 8.62
CA GLY A 695 19.16 -23.63 8.42
C GLY A 695 18.74 -23.65 6.96
N ILE A 696 19.43 -24.39 6.07
CA ILE A 696 19.04 -24.53 4.66
C ILE A 696 18.02 -25.66 4.54
N ALA A 697 16.87 -25.42 3.93
CA ALA A 697 15.78 -26.39 3.79
C ALA A 697 16.23 -27.62 3.00
N TRP A 698 16.15 -28.82 3.57
CA TRP A 698 16.55 -30.06 2.90
C TRP A 698 15.65 -30.41 1.70
N GLN A 699 14.40 -29.93 1.73
CA GLN A 699 13.41 -30.07 0.66
C GLN A 699 13.78 -29.24 -0.58
N ARG A 700 14.74 -28.32 -0.49
CA ARG A 700 15.15 -27.48 -1.61
C ARG A 700 16.23 -28.15 -2.44
N PRO A 701 16.04 -28.28 -3.77
CA PRO A 701 17.14 -28.60 -4.65
C PRO A 701 18.14 -27.45 -4.63
N LEU A 702 19.42 -27.79 -4.44
CA LEU A 702 20.51 -26.83 -4.52
C LEU A 702 21.04 -26.78 -5.96
N PRO A 703 21.43 -25.59 -6.46
CA PRO A 703 21.84 -25.44 -7.85
C PRO A 703 23.15 -26.18 -8.12
N HIS A 704 23.14 -27.04 -9.13
CA HIS A 704 24.30 -27.84 -9.53
C HIS A 704 25.38 -26.98 -10.17
N TYR A 705 26.65 -27.32 -9.91
CA TYR A 705 27.80 -26.71 -10.55
C TYR A 705 28.06 -27.32 -11.92
N THR A 706 28.38 -26.47 -12.91
CA THR A 706 28.68 -26.91 -14.27
C THR A 706 30.06 -27.56 -14.39
N ARG A 707 30.19 -28.51 -15.31
CA ARG A 707 31.49 -29.06 -15.73
C ARG A 707 32.33 -28.07 -16.55
N GLN A 708 31.67 -27.21 -17.32
CA GLN A 708 32.33 -26.18 -18.13
C GLN A 708 31.78 -24.82 -17.72
N ARG A 709 32.60 -24.03 -17.03
CA ARG A 709 32.26 -22.65 -16.66
C ARG A 709 32.05 -21.79 -17.90
N PHE A 710 31.13 -20.83 -17.81
CA PHE A 710 30.82 -19.95 -18.92
C PHE A 710 32.03 -19.16 -19.42
N ASP A 711 32.84 -18.58 -18.52
CA ASP A 711 34.03 -17.81 -18.90
C ASP A 711 35.06 -18.67 -19.66
N ARG A 712 35.24 -19.92 -19.25
CA ARG A 712 36.12 -20.87 -19.97
C ARG A 712 35.55 -21.28 -21.33
N TRP A 713 34.24 -21.48 -21.42
CA TRP A 713 33.56 -21.72 -22.69
C TRP A 713 33.72 -20.52 -23.62
N PHE A 714 33.51 -19.31 -23.09
CA PHE A 714 33.56 -18.05 -23.83
C PHE A 714 34.92 -17.83 -24.49
N HIS A 715 36.02 -18.05 -23.77
CA HIS A 715 37.38 -17.89 -24.32
C HIS A 715 37.79 -19.00 -25.30
N ARG A 716 37.11 -20.15 -25.30
CA ARG A 716 37.36 -21.25 -26.25
C ARG A 716 36.54 -21.14 -27.53
N ARG A 717 35.47 -20.35 -27.53
CA ARG A 717 34.65 -20.14 -28.73
C ARG A 717 35.47 -19.46 -29.83
N ARG A 718 35.08 -19.64 -31.08
CA ARG A 718 35.63 -18.87 -32.20
C ARG A 718 34.79 -17.60 -32.38
N PRO A 719 35.27 -16.41 -31.97
CA PRO A 719 34.51 -15.18 -32.17
C PRO A 719 34.47 -14.81 -33.67
N PRO A 720 33.44 -14.08 -34.14
CA PRO A 720 33.45 -13.50 -35.47
C PRO A 720 34.62 -12.50 -35.65
N SER A 721 35.14 -12.38 -36.87
CA SER A 721 36.41 -11.68 -37.19
C SER A 721 36.40 -10.17 -36.90
N ALA A 722 35.23 -9.51 -36.97
CA ALA A 722 34.99 -8.14 -36.46
C ALA A 722 33.47 -7.90 -36.34
N GLY A 723 33.01 -7.29 -35.24
CA GLY A 723 31.61 -6.92 -35.08
C GLY A 723 31.26 -5.68 -35.90
N THR A 724 30.19 -5.74 -36.71
CA THR A 724 29.70 -4.62 -37.53
C THR A 724 29.09 -3.49 -36.70
N ARG A 725 28.67 -3.77 -35.45
CA ARG A 725 28.00 -2.81 -34.55
C ARG A 725 28.84 -2.38 -33.35
N GLY A 726 30.15 -2.64 -33.38
CA GLY A 726 31.04 -2.34 -32.27
C GLY A 726 30.92 -3.33 -31.11
N LYS A 727 31.32 -2.89 -29.92
CA LYS A 727 31.52 -3.76 -28.74
C LYS A 727 30.39 -3.63 -27.72
N VAL A 728 30.05 -4.76 -27.09
CA VAL A 728 29.19 -4.82 -25.91
C VAL A 728 29.82 -5.71 -24.84
N LEU A 729 29.62 -5.35 -23.57
CA LEU A 729 30.04 -6.17 -22.45
C LEU A 729 28.88 -7.05 -22.00
N LEU A 730 29.10 -8.35 -21.91
CA LEU A 730 28.18 -9.24 -21.22
C LEU A 730 28.65 -9.44 -19.78
N TRP A 731 27.85 -8.96 -18.83
CA TRP A 731 28.07 -9.24 -17.42
C TRP A 731 27.68 -10.67 -17.11
N ASP A 732 28.66 -11.55 -17.03
CA ASP A 732 28.42 -12.91 -16.61
C ASP A 732 28.20 -12.93 -15.09
N ASP A 733 26.98 -13.07 -14.60
CA ASP A 733 26.76 -13.16 -13.15
C ASP A 733 27.27 -14.49 -12.58
N THR A 734 27.19 -14.63 -11.26
CA THR A 734 27.69 -15.83 -10.56
C THR A 734 26.93 -17.09 -10.98
N PHE A 735 25.62 -17.02 -11.21
CA PHE A 735 24.82 -18.18 -11.57
C PHE A 735 25.06 -18.60 -13.02
N VAL A 736 25.04 -17.66 -13.96
CA VAL A 736 25.40 -17.94 -15.36
C VAL A 736 26.83 -18.52 -15.45
N ARG A 737 27.79 -17.99 -14.66
CA ARG A 737 29.17 -18.48 -14.71
C ARG A 737 29.35 -19.92 -14.24
N TYR A 738 28.75 -20.28 -13.10
CA TYR A 738 29.04 -21.55 -12.41
C TYR A 738 27.92 -22.59 -12.44
N HIS A 739 26.69 -22.23 -12.84
CA HIS A 739 25.53 -23.12 -12.78
C HIS A 739 24.84 -23.24 -14.15
N GLU A 740 24.57 -22.12 -14.82
CA GLU A 740 23.75 -22.06 -16.03
C GLU A 740 24.51 -21.47 -17.25
N PRO A 741 25.67 -22.02 -17.66
CA PRO A 741 26.50 -21.43 -18.72
C PRO A 741 25.83 -21.42 -20.10
N HIS A 742 24.83 -22.28 -20.31
CA HIS A 742 24.06 -22.34 -21.54
C HIS A 742 23.26 -21.05 -21.81
N ILE A 743 22.82 -20.34 -20.76
CA ILE A 743 22.12 -19.04 -20.91
C ILE A 743 23.09 -17.99 -21.45
N GLY A 744 24.30 -17.93 -20.88
CA GLY A 744 25.34 -17.02 -21.36
C GLY A 744 25.73 -17.32 -22.80
N ALA A 745 25.87 -18.60 -23.16
CA ALA A 745 26.17 -19.02 -24.53
C ALA A 745 25.06 -18.60 -25.52
N ALA A 746 23.79 -18.72 -25.11
CA ALA A 746 22.64 -18.29 -25.90
C ALA A 746 22.65 -16.76 -26.11
N ALA A 747 22.93 -15.99 -25.07
CA ALA A 747 23.03 -14.54 -25.16
C ALA A 747 24.16 -14.09 -26.10
N VAL A 748 25.33 -14.73 -26.01
CA VAL A 748 26.45 -14.49 -26.93
C VAL A 748 26.05 -14.77 -28.37
N LYS A 749 25.39 -15.91 -28.64
CA LYS A 749 24.90 -16.24 -30.00
C LYS A 749 23.98 -15.15 -30.55
N VAL A 750 23.03 -14.67 -29.75
CA VAL A 750 22.09 -13.60 -30.17
C VAL A 750 22.83 -12.31 -30.48
N LEU A 751 23.71 -11.86 -29.59
CA LEU A 751 24.45 -10.60 -29.74
C LEU A 751 25.45 -10.64 -30.91
N GLU A 752 26.16 -11.75 -31.09
CA GLU A 752 27.09 -11.92 -32.22
C GLU A 752 26.33 -12.00 -33.55
N THR A 753 25.14 -12.62 -33.58
CA THR A 753 24.28 -12.62 -34.78
C THR A 753 23.75 -11.23 -35.12
N LEU A 754 23.47 -10.42 -34.09
CA LEU A 754 23.15 -9.00 -34.25
C LEU A 754 24.33 -8.17 -34.77
N GLY A 755 25.54 -8.73 -34.84
CA GLY A 755 26.73 -8.05 -35.34
C GLY A 755 27.57 -7.36 -34.26
N PHE A 756 27.31 -7.60 -32.97
CA PHE A 756 28.15 -7.07 -31.90
C PHE A 756 29.36 -7.96 -31.62
N GLN A 757 30.48 -7.32 -31.29
CA GLN A 757 31.61 -7.99 -30.66
C GLN A 757 31.34 -8.09 -29.15
N VAL A 758 31.05 -9.31 -28.67
CA VAL A 758 30.80 -9.56 -27.25
C VAL A 758 32.13 -9.76 -26.52
N GLU A 759 32.31 -9.02 -25.42
CA GLU A 759 33.42 -9.16 -24.48
C GLU A 759 32.92 -9.44 -23.05
N LEU A 760 33.71 -10.16 -22.26
CA LEU A 760 33.47 -10.31 -20.82
C LEU A 760 34.36 -9.34 -20.05
N VAL A 761 33.88 -8.90 -18.88
CA VAL A 761 34.62 -8.00 -18.00
C VAL A 761 35.74 -8.77 -17.27
N ALA A 762 36.97 -8.61 -17.75
CA ALA A 762 38.13 -9.31 -17.20
C ALA A 762 38.42 -8.86 -15.76
N GLY A 763 38.58 -9.81 -14.83
CA GLY A 763 38.88 -9.50 -13.43
C GLY A 763 37.68 -9.02 -12.60
N ARG A 764 36.45 -9.07 -13.14
CA ARG A 764 35.22 -8.73 -12.40
C ARG A 764 35.04 -9.54 -11.11
N LYS A 765 34.44 -8.94 -10.09
CA LYS A 765 34.00 -9.62 -8.85
C LYS A 765 32.51 -9.90 -8.90
N CYS A 766 31.93 -10.43 -7.82
CA CYS A 766 30.48 -10.56 -7.69
C CYS A 766 29.81 -9.19 -7.85
N CYS A 767 28.57 -9.14 -8.36
CA CYS A 767 27.78 -7.90 -8.43
C CYS A 767 27.40 -7.31 -7.04
N GLY A 768 27.74 -7.99 -5.93
CA GLY A 768 27.40 -7.54 -4.58
C GLY A 768 25.98 -7.86 -4.10
N ARG A 769 25.03 -8.20 -4.98
CA ARG A 769 23.63 -8.50 -4.62
C ARG A 769 23.47 -9.50 -3.46
N PRO A 770 24.14 -10.67 -3.46
CA PRO A 770 24.02 -11.64 -2.37
C PRO A 770 24.45 -11.03 -1.03
N ALA A 771 25.59 -10.33 -1.00
CA ALA A 771 26.09 -9.64 0.20
C ALA A 771 25.13 -8.54 0.68
N PHE A 772 24.61 -7.73 -0.25
CA PHE A 772 23.64 -6.67 0.03
C PHE A 772 22.37 -7.24 0.68
N SER A 773 21.83 -8.33 0.14
CA SER A 773 20.61 -8.97 0.67
C SER A 773 20.75 -9.54 2.08
N GLN A 774 21.98 -9.85 2.50
CA GLN A 774 22.32 -10.35 3.83
C GLN A 774 22.74 -9.22 4.80
N GLY A 775 22.69 -7.94 4.39
CA GLY A 775 23.17 -6.81 5.19
C GLY A 775 24.70 -6.66 5.25
N ASN A 776 25.46 -7.46 4.51
CA ASN A 776 26.91 -7.35 4.44
C ASN A 776 27.33 -6.25 3.45
N LEU A 777 26.96 -5.01 3.81
CA LEU A 777 27.17 -3.82 2.99
C LEU A 777 28.66 -3.50 2.81
N ASP A 778 29.52 -3.82 3.79
CA ASP A 778 30.98 -3.68 3.65
C ASP A 778 31.51 -4.50 2.47
N MET A 779 31.07 -5.75 2.33
CA MET A 779 31.51 -6.58 1.20
C MET A 779 30.86 -6.16 -0.12
N ALA A 780 29.58 -5.78 -0.10
CA ALA A 780 28.92 -5.23 -1.28
C ALA A 780 29.65 -3.97 -1.78
N ALA A 781 30.08 -3.08 -0.88
CA ALA A 781 30.81 -1.86 -1.19
C ALA A 781 32.20 -2.15 -1.76
N ARG A 782 32.93 -3.14 -1.21
CA ARG A 782 34.23 -3.57 -1.76
C ARG A 782 34.08 -4.11 -3.18
N PHE A 783 33.07 -4.94 -3.43
CA PHE A 783 32.81 -5.44 -4.78
C PHE A 783 32.38 -4.32 -5.73
N GLY A 784 31.51 -3.41 -5.27
CA GLY A 784 31.05 -2.26 -6.05
C GLY A 784 32.21 -1.35 -6.45
N ARG A 785 33.03 -0.90 -5.50
CA ARG A 785 34.21 -0.07 -5.79
C ARG A 785 35.15 -0.71 -6.82
N HIS A 786 35.44 -2.01 -6.67
CA HIS A 786 36.26 -2.75 -7.65
C HIS A 786 35.62 -2.77 -9.03
N ASN A 787 34.34 -3.15 -9.13
CA ASN A 787 33.65 -3.30 -10.40
C ASN A 787 33.44 -1.95 -11.10
N LEU A 788 33.08 -0.89 -10.36
CA LEU A 788 32.88 0.45 -10.89
C LEU A 788 34.21 1.04 -11.38
N ALA A 789 35.30 0.91 -10.62
CA ALA A 789 36.62 1.34 -11.07
C ALA A 789 37.03 0.64 -12.37
N LEU A 790 36.86 -0.70 -12.42
CA LEU A 790 37.16 -1.50 -13.60
C LEU A 790 36.34 -1.07 -14.82
N LEU A 791 35.03 -0.91 -14.66
CA LEU A 791 34.13 -0.52 -15.74
C LEU A 791 34.40 0.90 -16.22
N ASN A 792 34.66 1.86 -15.32
CA ASN A 792 34.86 3.26 -15.70
C ASN A 792 36.27 3.54 -16.24
N GLN A 793 37.27 2.71 -15.91
CA GLN A 793 38.63 2.88 -16.42
C GLN A 793 38.86 2.13 -17.74
N ALA A 794 38.48 0.84 -17.80
CA ALA A 794 38.79 0.00 -18.95
C ALA A 794 37.69 -0.03 -20.02
N TYR A 795 36.47 0.43 -19.69
CA TYR A 795 35.28 0.22 -20.52
C TYR A 795 34.32 1.43 -20.52
N ASP A 796 34.86 2.65 -20.42
CA ASP A 796 34.12 3.85 -20.04
C ASP A 796 32.90 4.20 -20.91
N ASN A 797 32.90 3.75 -22.18
CA ASN A 797 31.86 4.03 -23.18
C ASN A 797 31.19 2.77 -23.74
N THR A 798 31.30 1.63 -23.06
CA THR A 798 30.74 0.36 -23.55
C THR A 798 29.49 -0.01 -22.75
N SER A 799 28.40 -0.34 -23.46
CA SER A 799 27.17 -0.85 -22.86
C SER A 799 27.42 -2.18 -22.16
N VAL A 800 26.88 -2.33 -20.95
CA VAL A 800 27.00 -3.54 -20.13
C VAL A 800 25.65 -4.21 -20.01
N LEU A 801 25.57 -5.45 -20.49
CA LEU A 801 24.33 -6.22 -20.59
C LEU A 801 24.27 -7.25 -19.46
N PHE A 802 23.11 -7.33 -18.81
CA PHE A 802 22.85 -8.24 -17.70
C PHE A 802 21.77 -9.25 -18.06
N LEU A 803 21.99 -10.52 -17.69
CA LEU A 803 20.99 -11.59 -17.81
C LEU A 803 20.18 -11.75 -16.50
N GLU A 804 20.80 -11.48 -15.36
CA GLU A 804 20.17 -11.58 -14.05
C GLU A 804 19.66 -10.21 -13.56
N PRO A 805 18.33 -9.98 -13.47
CA PRO A 805 17.79 -8.68 -13.08
C PRO A 805 18.20 -8.21 -11.69
N SER A 806 18.47 -9.14 -10.76
CA SER A 806 18.94 -8.79 -9.43
C SER A 806 20.39 -8.30 -9.38
N CYS A 807 21.25 -8.71 -10.33
CA CYS A 807 22.57 -8.12 -10.49
C CYS A 807 22.49 -6.78 -11.23
N TYR A 808 21.65 -6.65 -12.26
CA TYR A 808 21.39 -5.38 -12.94
C TYR A 808 21.01 -4.27 -11.95
N SER A 809 20.09 -4.56 -11.03
CA SER A 809 19.62 -3.59 -10.04
C SER A 809 20.72 -3.06 -9.10
N MET A 810 21.83 -3.79 -8.92
CA MET A 810 22.98 -3.27 -8.16
C MET A 810 23.65 -2.09 -8.87
N PHE A 811 23.82 -2.20 -10.19
CA PHE A 811 24.49 -1.18 -11.00
C PHE A 811 23.54 -0.04 -11.39
N ALA A 812 22.27 -0.35 -11.64
CA ALA A 812 21.27 0.64 -12.00
C ALA A 812 20.89 1.55 -10.82
N GLU A 813 20.88 1.02 -9.59
CA GLU A 813 20.37 1.76 -8.42
C GLU A 813 21.21 1.57 -7.15
N ASP A 814 21.42 0.35 -6.66
CA ASP A 814 21.90 0.18 -5.28
C ASP A 814 23.33 0.72 -5.04
N TYR A 815 24.21 0.73 -6.04
CA TYR A 815 25.52 1.37 -5.87
C TYR A 815 25.45 2.89 -5.72
N ARG A 816 24.42 3.54 -6.28
CA ARG A 816 24.15 4.97 -6.03
C ARG A 816 23.61 5.18 -4.62
N GLU A 817 22.73 4.28 -4.17
CA GLU A 817 22.25 4.26 -2.78
C GLU A 817 23.35 3.97 -1.77
N MET A 818 24.45 3.34 -2.17
CA MET A 818 25.64 3.14 -1.36
C MET A 818 26.68 4.28 -1.47
N ASN A 819 26.34 5.35 -2.21
CA ASN A 819 27.21 6.50 -2.48
C ASN A 819 28.59 6.11 -3.03
N LEU A 820 28.64 5.13 -3.94
CA LEU A 820 29.90 4.67 -4.53
C LEU A 820 30.32 5.56 -5.70
N GLU A 821 31.60 5.93 -5.72
CA GLU A 821 32.18 6.73 -6.81
C GLU A 821 32.00 6.05 -8.18
N GLY A 822 31.57 6.83 -9.17
CA GLY A 822 31.36 6.36 -10.53
C GLY A 822 30.10 5.51 -10.75
N ALA A 823 29.28 5.31 -9.72
CA ALA A 823 28.00 4.58 -9.83
C ALA A 823 27.03 5.26 -10.79
N GLU A 824 26.86 6.59 -10.68
CA GLU A 824 25.97 7.37 -11.57
C GLU A 824 26.38 7.22 -13.04
N LYS A 825 27.67 7.37 -13.35
CA LYS A 825 28.21 7.19 -14.70
C LYS A 825 27.95 5.80 -15.25
N THR A 826 28.18 4.75 -14.44
CA THR A 826 27.93 3.37 -14.86
C THR A 826 26.44 3.08 -15.05
N SER A 827 25.57 3.62 -14.19
CA SER A 827 24.13 3.36 -14.24
C SER A 827 23.47 3.74 -15.57
N ARG A 828 24.02 4.72 -16.29
CA ARG A 828 23.51 5.21 -17.59
C ARG A 828 23.80 4.30 -18.78
N ARG A 829 24.64 3.27 -18.59
CA ARG A 829 25.11 2.38 -19.67
C ARG A 829 24.95 0.90 -19.33
N VAL A 830 24.19 0.58 -18.28
CA VAL A 830 23.81 -0.80 -17.98
C VAL A 830 22.42 -1.07 -18.50
N PHE A 831 22.22 -2.24 -19.09
CA PHE A 831 20.94 -2.65 -19.67
C PHE A 831 20.65 -4.11 -19.31
N LEU A 832 19.37 -4.46 -19.21
CA LEU A 832 18.98 -5.85 -19.30
C LEU A 832 19.16 -6.34 -20.74
N PHE A 833 19.58 -7.58 -20.92
CA PHE A 833 19.76 -8.19 -22.23
C PHE A 833 18.49 -8.08 -23.08
N GLU A 834 17.33 -8.41 -22.52
CA GLU A 834 16.05 -8.36 -23.22
C GLU A 834 15.66 -6.93 -23.58
N GLN A 835 15.89 -5.97 -22.68
CA GLN A 835 15.64 -4.55 -22.95
C GLN A 835 16.48 -4.08 -24.14
N PHE A 836 17.79 -4.34 -24.10
CA PHE A 836 18.72 -3.91 -25.14
C PHE A 836 18.37 -4.50 -26.52
N VAL A 837 18.01 -5.79 -26.56
CA VAL A 837 17.60 -6.44 -27.81
C VAL A 837 16.26 -5.90 -28.32
N GLU A 838 15.29 -5.65 -27.44
CA GLU A 838 14.00 -5.07 -27.84
C GLU A 838 14.16 -3.67 -28.41
N GLU A 839 14.92 -2.81 -27.74
CA GLU A 839 15.19 -1.44 -28.18
C GLU A 839 15.88 -1.42 -29.56
N LEU A 840 16.84 -2.31 -29.80
CA LEU A 840 17.49 -2.43 -31.10
C LEU A 840 16.51 -2.88 -32.19
N LEU A 841 15.74 -3.94 -31.94
CA LEU A 841 14.77 -4.47 -32.92
C LEU A 841 13.58 -3.53 -33.14
N ALA A 842 13.32 -2.60 -32.23
CA ALA A 842 12.34 -1.53 -32.43
C ALA A 842 12.77 -0.55 -33.52
N HIS A 843 14.08 -0.28 -33.62
CA HIS A 843 14.64 0.60 -34.66
C HIS A 843 14.98 -0.18 -35.94
N GLU A 844 15.46 -1.42 -35.79
CA GLU A 844 15.94 -2.27 -36.88
C GLU A 844 15.28 -3.64 -36.83
N SER A 845 14.01 -3.71 -37.25
CA SER A 845 13.19 -4.93 -37.16
C SER A 845 13.79 -6.15 -37.88
N ASN A 846 14.58 -5.93 -38.92
CA ASN A 846 15.20 -6.98 -39.73
C ASN A 846 16.61 -7.39 -39.25
N ALA A 847 17.10 -6.84 -38.14
CA ALA A 847 18.43 -7.17 -37.63
C ALA A 847 18.55 -8.63 -37.15
N LEU A 848 17.43 -9.30 -36.85
CA LEU A 848 17.34 -10.75 -36.63
C LEU A 848 16.23 -11.36 -37.48
N ALA A 849 16.56 -12.46 -38.16
CA ALA A 849 15.57 -13.31 -38.80
C ALA A 849 15.24 -14.50 -37.87
N PHE A 850 13.98 -14.60 -37.48
CA PHE A 850 13.49 -15.68 -36.62
C PHE A 850 12.77 -16.76 -37.45
N ARG A 851 13.09 -18.03 -37.16
CA ARG A 851 12.36 -19.19 -37.68
C ARG A 851 10.96 -19.23 -37.06
N ALA A 852 9.96 -19.45 -37.91
CA ALA A 852 8.58 -19.64 -37.48
C ALA A 852 8.45 -20.93 -36.64
N LYS A 853 7.74 -20.82 -35.51
CA LYS A 853 7.43 -21.97 -34.66
C LYS A 853 6.17 -21.69 -33.87
N ALA A 854 5.08 -22.37 -34.25
CA ALA A 854 3.84 -22.37 -33.51
C ALA A 854 4.04 -22.79 -32.04
N GLY A 855 3.44 -22.05 -31.11
CA GLY A 855 3.41 -22.43 -29.69
C GLY A 855 3.00 -21.31 -28.74
N ASN A 856 2.64 -21.69 -27.52
CA ASN A 856 2.35 -20.74 -26.44
C ASN A 856 3.63 -20.37 -25.69
N LEU A 857 3.75 -19.10 -25.31
CA LEU A 857 4.86 -18.58 -24.51
C LEU A 857 4.31 -17.66 -23.42
N ILE A 858 4.55 -18.04 -22.16
CA ILE A 858 4.21 -17.20 -21.00
C ILE A 858 5.46 -16.63 -20.37
N ILE A 859 5.38 -15.39 -19.88
CA ILE A 859 6.52 -14.65 -19.32
C ILE A 859 6.21 -14.27 -17.88
N HIS A 860 7.06 -14.70 -16.94
CA HIS A 860 7.06 -14.21 -15.57
C HIS A 860 8.16 -13.16 -15.39
N ALA A 861 7.75 -11.89 -15.26
CA ALA A 861 8.68 -10.78 -15.03
C ALA A 861 9.23 -10.76 -13.59
N HIS A 862 10.55 -10.63 -13.47
CA HIS A 862 11.26 -10.63 -12.19
C HIS A 862 10.89 -9.41 -11.32
N CYS A 863 10.83 -9.57 -9.99
CA CYS A 863 10.39 -8.48 -9.10
C CYS A 863 11.30 -7.23 -9.14
N HIS A 864 12.63 -7.40 -9.23
CA HIS A 864 13.55 -6.26 -9.40
C HIS A 864 13.43 -5.58 -10.77
N LEU A 865 12.98 -6.31 -11.79
CA LEU A 865 12.66 -5.70 -13.07
C LEU A 865 11.42 -4.81 -12.92
N LYS A 866 10.33 -5.36 -12.37
CA LYS A 866 9.08 -4.62 -12.14
C LYS A 866 9.26 -3.36 -11.28
N ALA A 867 10.19 -3.40 -10.32
CA ALA A 867 10.46 -2.27 -9.44
C ALA A 867 11.24 -1.12 -10.12
N LEU A 868 12.04 -1.41 -11.15
CA LEU A 868 12.92 -0.42 -11.80
C LEU A 868 12.39 0.07 -13.15
N MET A 869 11.59 -0.73 -13.85
CA MET A 869 11.08 -0.39 -15.18
C MET A 869 9.82 -1.19 -15.53
N ASN A 870 9.13 -0.75 -16.59
CA ASN A 870 7.92 -1.43 -17.08
C ASN A 870 8.30 -2.73 -17.81
N PRO A 871 7.77 -3.91 -17.41
CA PRO A 871 8.13 -5.20 -18.02
C PRO A 871 7.55 -5.43 -19.42
N GLY A 872 6.73 -4.52 -19.96
CA GLY A 872 6.07 -4.69 -21.26
C GLY A 872 7.01 -4.86 -22.46
N PHE A 873 8.29 -4.48 -22.35
CA PHE A 873 9.27 -4.77 -23.40
C PHE A 873 9.51 -6.28 -23.56
N LEU A 874 9.33 -7.09 -22.51
CA LEU A 874 9.46 -8.55 -22.62
C LEU A 874 8.42 -9.14 -23.56
N GLU A 875 7.18 -8.65 -23.46
CA GLU A 875 6.07 -9.05 -24.32
C GLU A 875 6.31 -8.61 -25.76
N ARG A 876 6.72 -7.34 -25.97
CA ARG A 876 7.06 -6.84 -27.31
C ARG A 876 8.20 -7.60 -27.96
N LEU A 877 9.25 -7.93 -27.21
CA LEU A 877 10.36 -8.72 -27.72
C LEU A 877 9.93 -10.13 -28.12
N ALA A 878 9.21 -10.81 -27.23
CA ALA A 878 8.73 -12.16 -27.51
C ALA A 878 7.69 -12.18 -28.64
N GLY A 879 6.86 -11.14 -28.77
CA GLY A 879 5.86 -11.01 -29.83
C GLY A 879 6.44 -10.90 -31.25
N ARG A 880 7.76 -10.64 -31.38
CA ARG A 880 8.46 -10.69 -32.68
C ARG A 880 8.75 -12.11 -33.17
N LEU A 881 8.59 -13.11 -32.31
CA LEU A 881 8.80 -14.51 -32.66
C LEU A 881 7.60 -15.02 -33.47
N PRO A 882 7.77 -15.40 -34.75
CA PRO A 882 6.64 -15.73 -35.61
C PRO A 882 5.87 -16.95 -35.10
N GLU A 883 4.54 -16.89 -35.24
CA GLU A 883 3.59 -17.95 -34.86
C GLU A 883 3.49 -18.26 -33.35
N ARG A 884 4.01 -17.39 -32.47
CA ARG A 884 3.88 -17.58 -31.02
C ARG A 884 2.76 -16.77 -30.40
N ASN A 885 1.96 -17.41 -29.55
CA ASN A 885 1.02 -16.72 -28.68
C ASN A 885 1.73 -16.34 -27.37
N VAL A 886 1.98 -15.05 -27.18
CA VAL A 886 2.78 -14.51 -26.07
C VAL A 886 1.86 -13.91 -25.01
N THR A 887 2.14 -14.19 -23.74
CA THR A 887 1.43 -13.58 -22.62
C THR A 887 2.39 -13.19 -21.51
N LEU A 888 2.43 -11.90 -21.17
CA LEU A 888 3.09 -11.43 -19.96
C LEU A 888 2.18 -11.64 -18.74
N LEU A 889 2.64 -12.43 -17.77
CA LEU A 889 1.84 -12.78 -16.61
C LEU A 889 1.80 -11.63 -15.58
N ASP A 890 0.60 -11.24 -15.16
CA ASP A 890 0.39 -10.39 -14.00
C ASP A 890 0.53 -11.18 -12.69
N THR A 891 1.78 -11.54 -12.36
CA THR A 891 2.13 -12.38 -11.22
C THR A 891 3.03 -11.67 -10.22
N GLY A 892 2.99 -12.08 -8.95
CA GLY A 892 3.78 -11.49 -7.89
C GLY A 892 5.25 -11.91 -7.85
N CYS A 893 5.80 -12.05 -6.65
CA CYS A 893 7.11 -12.67 -6.48
C CYS A 893 7.00 -14.19 -6.66
N CYS A 894 8.04 -14.84 -7.20
CA CYS A 894 8.15 -16.30 -7.22
C CYS A 894 8.35 -16.93 -5.82
N GLY A 895 8.42 -16.15 -4.74
CA GLY A 895 8.61 -16.64 -3.37
C GLY A 895 10.05 -17.08 -3.02
N MET A 896 10.95 -17.27 -3.98
CA MET A 896 12.33 -17.71 -3.70
C MET A 896 13.20 -16.58 -3.13
N ALA A 897 13.18 -15.39 -3.74
CA ALA A 897 13.89 -14.19 -3.27
C ALA A 897 15.34 -14.45 -2.78
N GLY A 898 16.14 -15.14 -3.60
CA GLY A 898 17.52 -15.49 -3.27
C GLY A 898 17.63 -16.50 -2.14
N ALA A 899 18.39 -16.16 -1.09
CA ALA A 899 18.58 -17.06 0.05
C ALA A 899 17.30 -17.27 0.88
N PHE A 900 16.34 -16.33 0.84
CA PHE A 900 15.12 -16.38 1.65
C PHE A 900 14.37 -17.70 1.52
N GLY A 901 13.99 -18.09 0.30
CA GLY A 901 13.22 -19.30 0.03
C GLY A 901 14.02 -20.59 0.23
N ALA A 902 15.35 -20.49 0.34
CA ALA A 902 16.24 -21.60 0.65
C ALA A 902 16.32 -21.90 2.16
N LEU A 903 15.85 -21.00 3.03
CA LEU A 903 15.89 -21.19 4.48
C LEU A 903 14.76 -22.13 4.95
N ALA A 904 15.07 -22.99 5.92
CA ALA A 904 14.16 -23.98 6.47
C ALA A 904 12.95 -23.35 7.16
N ASP A 905 13.15 -22.26 7.91
CA ASP A 905 12.09 -21.51 8.60
C ASP A 905 11.20 -20.69 7.65
N LYS A 906 11.63 -20.53 6.39
CA LYS A 906 10.90 -19.77 5.35
C LYS A 906 10.29 -20.64 4.26
N TYR A 907 10.53 -21.96 4.28
CA TYR A 907 10.12 -22.87 3.21
C TYR A 907 8.61 -22.78 2.93
N GLU A 908 7.77 -22.95 3.95
CA GLU A 908 6.30 -22.90 3.82
C GLU A 908 5.81 -21.53 3.32
N LEU A 909 6.35 -20.44 3.87
CA LEU A 909 5.98 -19.10 3.43
C LEU A 909 6.39 -18.85 1.98
N SER A 910 7.56 -19.35 1.57
CA SER A 910 8.04 -19.27 0.19
C SER A 910 7.13 -20.03 -0.77
N LEU A 911 6.61 -21.20 -0.38
CA LEU A 911 5.65 -21.96 -1.17
C LEU A 911 4.32 -21.20 -1.31
N LYS A 912 3.77 -20.68 -0.21
CA LYS A 912 2.53 -19.89 -0.22
C LYS A 912 2.63 -18.65 -1.11
N VAL A 913 3.76 -17.93 -1.05
CA VAL A 913 3.99 -16.77 -1.93
C VAL A 913 4.04 -17.18 -3.41
N ALA A 914 4.58 -18.36 -3.71
CA ALA A 914 4.74 -18.84 -5.08
C ALA A 914 3.48 -19.50 -5.65
N GLU A 915 2.50 -19.84 -4.81
CA GLU A 915 1.31 -20.60 -5.18
C GLU A 915 0.52 -19.97 -6.35
N PRO A 916 0.22 -18.65 -6.38
CA PRO A 916 -0.49 -18.05 -7.51
C PRO A 916 0.24 -18.25 -8.85
N LEU A 917 1.57 -18.09 -8.86
CA LEU A 917 2.38 -18.34 -10.06
C LEU A 917 2.39 -19.83 -10.43
N ALA A 918 2.52 -20.72 -9.44
CA ALA A 918 2.54 -22.16 -9.66
C ALA A 918 1.22 -22.68 -10.24
N LEU A 919 0.08 -22.15 -9.80
CA LEU A 919 -1.24 -22.48 -10.33
C LEU A 919 -1.36 -22.07 -11.81
N ILE A 920 -0.94 -20.85 -12.16
CA ILE A 920 -0.96 -20.37 -13.55
C ILE A 920 -0.07 -21.24 -14.44
N VAL A 921 1.14 -21.57 -13.95
CA VAL A 921 2.10 -22.41 -14.68
C VAL A 921 1.57 -23.83 -14.89
N ARG A 922 1.04 -24.48 -13.85
CA ARG A 922 0.47 -25.84 -13.93
C ARG A 922 -0.79 -25.89 -14.78
N GLY A 923 -1.53 -24.78 -14.87
CA GLY A 923 -2.73 -24.65 -15.70
C GLY A 923 -2.44 -24.42 -17.19
N GLN A 924 -1.19 -24.27 -17.62
CA GLN A 924 -0.87 -24.06 -19.03
C GLN A 924 -0.99 -25.36 -19.85
N PRO A 925 -1.35 -25.28 -21.15
CA PRO A 925 -1.29 -26.41 -22.06
C PRO A 925 0.11 -27.05 -22.13
N TYR A 926 0.16 -28.36 -22.36
CA TYR A 926 1.41 -29.08 -22.58
C TYR A 926 2.23 -28.46 -23.72
N GLY A 927 3.55 -28.34 -23.53
CA GLY A 927 4.46 -27.73 -24.51
C GLY A 927 4.54 -26.20 -24.46
N THR A 928 3.79 -25.53 -23.57
CA THR A 928 3.91 -24.09 -23.35
C THR A 928 5.31 -23.73 -22.85
N THR A 929 5.95 -22.76 -23.52
CA THR A 929 7.27 -22.26 -23.11
C THR A 929 7.12 -21.26 -21.97
N ILE A 930 7.81 -21.50 -20.86
CA ILE A 930 7.81 -20.61 -19.70
C ILE A 930 9.10 -19.82 -19.68
N VAL A 931 9.01 -18.50 -19.64
CA VAL A 931 10.17 -17.60 -19.64
C VAL A 931 10.29 -16.86 -18.30
N ALA A 932 11.46 -16.93 -17.69
CA ALA A 932 11.81 -16.15 -16.50
C ALA A 932 13.32 -15.78 -16.52
N SER A 933 13.63 -14.49 -16.50
CA SER A 933 15.01 -14.00 -16.59
C SER A 933 15.81 -14.18 -15.29
N GLY A 934 15.14 -14.18 -14.13
CA GLY A 934 15.82 -14.36 -12.84
C GLY A 934 16.04 -15.81 -12.46
N THR A 935 17.24 -16.12 -11.98
CA THR A 935 17.68 -17.46 -11.54
C THR A 935 16.82 -18.01 -10.42
N SER A 936 16.49 -17.17 -9.43
CA SER A 936 15.61 -17.56 -8.33
C SER A 936 14.20 -17.92 -8.80
N CYS A 937 13.68 -17.22 -9.82
CA CYS A 937 12.38 -17.53 -10.41
C CYS A 937 12.41 -18.86 -11.16
N ARG A 938 13.43 -19.11 -11.97
CA ARG A 938 13.59 -20.39 -12.68
C ARG A 938 13.66 -21.56 -11.72
N HIS A 939 14.54 -21.50 -10.72
CA HIS A 939 14.67 -22.56 -9.72
C HIS A 939 13.36 -22.81 -8.94
N GLN A 940 12.58 -21.77 -8.63
CA GLN A 940 11.30 -21.98 -7.98
C GLN A 940 10.31 -22.66 -8.92
N ILE A 941 10.19 -22.20 -10.18
CA ILE A 941 9.25 -22.78 -11.14
C ILE A 941 9.59 -24.26 -11.36
N ASP A 942 10.87 -24.58 -11.58
CA ASP A 942 11.36 -25.95 -11.76
C ASP A 942 11.10 -26.83 -10.52
N HIS A 943 11.11 -26.24 -9.31
CA HIS A 943 10.78 -26.94 -8.07
C HIS A 943 9.27 -27.19 -7.89
N LEU A 944 8.41 -26.31 -8.43
CA LEU A 944 6.97 -26.35 -8.22
C LEU A 944 6.19 -26.96 -9.38
N ALA A 945 6.78 -27.07 -10.56
CA ALA A 945 6.16 -27.59 -11.75
C ALA A 945 7.13 -28.53 -12.48
N PRO A 946 6.64 -29.60 -13.12
CA PRO A 946 7.45 -30.52 -13.91
C PRO A 946 7.83 -29.91 -15.28
N VAL A 947 8.15 -28.62 -15.32
CA VAL A 947 8.48 -27.86 -16.53
C VAL A 947 9.71 -27.01 -16.24
N ARG A 948 10.68 -27.03 -17.15
CA ARG A 948 11.87 -26.18 -17.05
C ARG A 948 11.55 -24.76 -17.53
N ALA A 949 11.68 -23.78 -16.65
CA ALA A 949 11.64 -22.38 -17.03
C ALA A 949 12.93 -21.98 -17.77
N ARG A 950 12.78 -21.20 -18.84
CA ARG A 950 13.86 -20.81 -19.74
C ARG A 950 14.18 -19.33 -19.63
N HIS A 951 15.39 -18.94 -19.96
CA HIS A 951 15.76 -17.54 -20.14
C HIS A 951 15.38 -17.06 -21.55
N MET A 952 15.02 -15.77 -21.70
CA MET A 952 14.66 -15.20 -23.02
C MET A 952 15.77 -15.39 -24.05
N ALA A 953 17.03 -15.22 -23.64
CA ALA A 953 18.21 -15.47 -24.47
C ALA A 953 18.21 -16.87 -25.11
N GLU A 954 17.81 -17.93 -24.39
CA GLU A 954 17.72 -19.29 -24.96
C GLU A 954 16.62 -19.36 -26.03
N VAL A 955 15.48 -18.73 -25.73
CA VAL A 955 14.31 -18.72 -26.60
C VAL A 955 14.61 -18.00 -27.92
N LEU A 956 15.33 -16.88 -27.86
CA LEU A 956 15.80 -16.15 -29.05
C LEU A 956 16.88 -16.94 -29.79
N ALA A 957 17.87 -17.48 -29.09
CA ALA A 957 18.98 -18.22 -29.72
C ALA A 957 18.54 -19.45 -30.50
N GLU A 958 17.50 -20.15 -30.04
CA GLU A 958 16.87 -21.25 -30.77
C GLU A 958 16.04 -20.81 -31.97
N ALA A 959 15.48 -19.60 -31.92
CA ALA A 959 14.67 -19.04 -32.99
C ALA A 959 15.53 -18.43 -34.11
N ILE A 960 16.78 -18.04 -33.83
CA ILE A 960 17.70 -17.50 -34.84
C ILE A 960 18.06 -18.56 -35.87
N GLY A 961 17.87 -18.18 -37.14
CA GLY A 961 18.09 -18.99 -38.34
C GLY A 961 19.54 -19.34 -38.62
#